data_AF-A0A952RZ11-F1
#
_entry.id   AF-A0A952RZ11-F1
#
_cell.length_a   1.000
_cell.length_b   1.000
_cell.length_c   1.000
_cell.angle_alpha   90.00
_cell.angle_beta   90.00
_cell.angle_gamma   90.00
#
_symmetry.space_group_name_H-M   'P 1'
#
loop_
_entity.id
_entity.type
_entity.pdbx_description
1 polymer ?
#
loop_
_entity_poly.entity_id
_entity_poly.type
_entity_poly.pdbx_seq_one_letter_code
_entity_poly.pdbx_strand_id
1 'polypeptide(L)'
;MKHLTVRGIATIFVALVCLGTGAATGQTAADGFKPTANGSIFKIQNAHGRWTYIIGTFSTVDGIARSRMARFTNGGILDSSYNPAPNSSVQDFAPLGDDIVAVGSFTNIGGLASNGLARLNISGNNTGTLNTTFDIAPAAVAIQPDGKILVGGAFNLVNGTSVAKLVRLNSDGSIDNSFSAAIDNTVWGITVDPDGKVLINGQFTNVSGQSRPNFARLNSNGSLDAGFMSGAALAGGNDHTFHAAIQHDRKIVVVGRFTRFGDFNTPRNRIVRLMPNGDVDGTFSANLDSYATEVRIQPDMKILVSGYFTLANGVTRGGLARLNSDGSLDQTFAGNTGTAGAAGVGVGTIDLLHNGCVLIAGTFTQFNGTTGFTGIGMIYPDGTIDGDTNPGFTGGPAATLVSIPGGKTLAGGSFTNVGGLARRGMVRLNWNGSVDTAFGDPNLTGWVYSIGVQSDGKYVAGGDFTSAAGGSRAKLARINPNGTIDNTFAPTFNTNAWISDLAIQNDGKIIIAGSFTSVNGTAKSNIARLNSNGTLDTSFTGAADQAVLRIAITGDGKVLIGGYFANVNGAAKVGIARLNSTGTTDTAFSTTLGGTIEPYVDNFVIDRFGRILIAGAFTTVNGAARTYINRLNADGTNDGTFTPPTLDSSVRALSVDLNQRIFIAGRWTTINGVARPGVAELGLNGSFARTLVASGANDVLSMTHRPDGKILFGGYFTTVSGLSRNQFAAVRTGYGSLSYMQAGPTSMTWRRGSAEVELNRVIFERSADGVNWTYLGEGTRTLYSEWSLNIPNADQTSYIRARGFHGDFSNSRSMYEQMAFVVKPPVGKAPFDLDGDGRTDISVFRPGPGEWWYLRSSDGGNRAFQFGTGTDTAVPADFTGDGKTDIAFWRPAAGEWYILRSEDSTFYAFPFGSNGDIPAPADYDGDGKADTAVFRPSTSTWFVRRSTDNAAVVTPFGVAGDKPVPADYDGDGKADVAVFRPGAGQWWYLRSSDGSNRAFAFGSATDLTVPGDYTGDGKADVAYFRPSTGEWYVLRSEDSSFYAFPWGANGDLPAPGDYDGDGKIDAAVFRPSNSNWFALRSTAGPLILQFGINGDRPLPNAFVR
;
A
#
# COMPACT_ATOMS: atom_id res chain seq x y z
N MET A 1 -61.71 -46.72 28.36
CA MET A 1 -61.20 -47.10 29.70
C MET A 1 -59.74 -47.50 29.55
N LYS A 2 -58.84 -46.79 30.25
CA LYS A 2 -57.36 -46.91 30.27
C LYS A 2 -56.70 -47.37 28.94
N HIS A 3 -56.53 -46.40 28.02
CA HIS A 3 -55.74 -46.41 26.77
C HIS A 3 -54.47 -45.52 27.00
N LEU A 4 -53.35 -45.53 26.28
CA LEU A 4 -52.96 -46.03 24.95
C LEU A 4 -51.41 -46.05 24.85
N THR A 5 -50.90 -46.85 23.91
CA THR A 5 -49.60 -46.79 23.23
C THR A 5 -49.36 -45.47 22.45
N VAL A 6 -48.11 -45.11 22.13
CA VAL A 6 -47.54 -44.73 20.79
C VAL A 6 -46.32 -43.77 20.90
N ARG A 7 -45.34 -43.99 19.99
CA ARG A 7 -44.08 -43.27 19.73
C ARG A 7 -44.24 -41.77 19.42
N GLY A 8 -43.25 -40.94 19.82
CA GLY A 8 -42.87 -39.70 19.13
C GLY A 8 -42.52 -38.47 19.99
N ILE A 9 -41.26 -37.99 19.84
CA ILE A 9 -40.78 -36.59 19.84
C ILE A 9 -40.61 -35.80 21.18
N ALA A 10 -39.45 -35.10 21.23
CA ALA A 10 -39.07 -33.85 21.93
C ALA A 10 -38.58 -33.85 23.39
N THR A 11 -37.36 -33.33 23.57
CA THR A 11 -36.92 -32.50 24.71
C THR A 11 -35.75 -31.64 24.19
N ILE A 12 -35.95 -30.40 23.72
CA ILE A 12 -36.08 -29.11 24.44
C ILE A 12 -34.89 -28.85 25.39
N PHE A 13 -33.99 -27.96 24.99
CA PHE A 13 -33.11 -27.22 25.90
C PHE A 13 -33.50 -25.73 25.89
N VAL A 14 -33.44 -25.18 27.11
CA VAL A 14 -34.06 -23.94 27.60
C VAL A 14 -33.43 -22.68 26.97
N ALA A 15 -34.28 -21.80 26.45
CA ALA A 15 -33.96 -20.40 26.18
C ALA A 15 -34.07 -19.59 27.47
N LEU A 16 -33.02 -18.87 27.85
CA LEU A 16 -33.10 -17.84 28.89
C LEU A 16 -33.52 -16.52 28.25
N VAL A 17 -34.68 -16.04 28.68
CA VAL A 17 -35.31 -14.78 28.31
C VAL A 17 -34.57 -13.62 28.96
N CYS A 18 -34.25 -12.58 28.18
CA CYS A 18 -34.05 -11.23 28.70
C CYS A 18 -35.10 -10.33 28.03
N LEU A 19 -36.02 -9.78 28.81
CA LEU A 19 -37.11 -8.90 28.37
C LEU A 19 -36.98 -7.53 29.04
N GLY A 20 -37.03 -6.48 28.21
CA GLY A 20 -37.46 -5.12 28.54
C GLY A 20 -36.33 -4.14 28.90
N THR A 21 -36.21 -2.94 28.31
CA THR A 21 -37.11 -2.16 27.43
C THR A 21 -36.30 -1.15 26.61
N GLY A 22 -36.72 -0.94 25.36
CA GLY A 22 -36.13 0.00 24.42
C GLY A 22 -36.07 -0.65 23.04
N ALA A 23 -36.77 -0.08 22.06
CA ALA A 23 -36.81 -0.58 20.69
C ALA A 23 -35.40 -0.51 20.05
N ALA A 24 -34.58 -1.53 20.28
CA ALA A 24 -33.31 -1.71 19.62
C ALA A 24 -33.56 -2.33 18.24
N THR A 25 -33.25 -1.57 17.19
CA THR A 25 -33.03 -2.07 15.84
C THR A 25 -32.01 -3.20 15.91
N GLY A 26 -32.50 -4.44 15.94
CA GLY A 26 -31.71 -5.60 16.31
C GLY A 26 -30.46 -5.77 15.44
N GLN A 27 -29.32 -5.83 16.10
CA GLN A 27 -28.05 -6.29 15.55
C GLN A 27 -27.51 -7.36 16.49
N THR A 28 -27.06 -8.47 15.93
CA THR A 28 -26.37 -9.54 16.69
C THR A 28 -24.86 -9.38 16.52
N ALA A 29 -24.06 -10.15 17.29
CA ALA A 29 -22.61 -10.25 17.10
C ALA A 29 -22.18 -10.64 15.67
N ALA A 30 -23.12 -11.12 14.83
CA ALA A 30 -22.89 -11.47 13.43
C ALA A 30 -22.78 -10.28 12.46
N ASP A 31 -23.16 -9.06 12.89
CA ASP A 31 -23.39 -7.92 11.98
C ASP A 31 -22.22 -6.91 11.92
N GLY A 32 -21.25 -6.99 12.83
CA GLY A 32 -20.09 -6.08 12.90
C GLY A 32 -18.92 -6.62 13.72
N PHE A 33 -17.77 -5.95 13.70
CA PHE A 33 -16.59 -6.30 14.51
C PHE A 33 -16.85 -5.88 15.95
N LYS A 34 -17.48 -6.77 16.73
CA LYS A 34 -17.92 -6.49 18.11
C LYS A 34 -17.51 -7.58 19.11
N PRO A 35 -16.23 -8.00 19.17
CA PRO A 35 -15.82 -8.91 20.22
C PRO A 35 -16.06 -8.29 21.61
N THR A 36 -16.38 -9.11 22.59
CA THR A 36 -16.73 -8.66 23.94
C THR A 36 -15.67 -9.16 24.92
N ALA A 37 -14.73 -8.27 25.30
CA ALA A 37 -13.77 -8.55 26.36
C ALA A 37 -14.30 -8.08 27.72
N ASN A 38 -14.09 -8.86 28.79
CA ASN A 38 -14.54 -8.50 30.13
C ASN A 38 -13.56 -7.59 30.92
N GLY A 39 -12.60 -6.99 30.23
CA GLY A 39 -11.59 -6.11 30.80
C GLY A 39 -11.03 -5.14 29.76
N SER A 40 -10.22 -4.18 30.21
CA SER A 40 -9.63 -3.16 29.34
C SER A 40 -8.63 -3.76 28.36
N ILE A 41 -8.58 -3.18 27.16
CA ILE A 41 -7.60 -3.50 26.12
C ILE A 41 -6.62 -2.33 26.02
N PHE A 42 -5.33 -2.65 26.00
CA PHE A 42 -4.24 -1.65 26.03
C PHE A 42 -3.52 -1.51 24.69
N LYS A 43 -3.44 -2.59 23.91
CA LYS A 43 -2.90 -2.57 22.55
C LYS A 43 -3.73 -3.46 21.64
N ILE A 44 -4.00 -2.95 20.44
CA ILE A 44 -4.55 -3.70 19.32
C ILE A 44 -3.57 -3.58 18.15
N GLN A 45 -3.29 -4.68 17.47
CA GLN A 45 -2.43 -4.64 16.29
C GLN A 45 -2.86 -5.71 15.28
N ASN A 46 -3.00 -5.30 14.03
CA ASN A 46 -3.11 -6.19 12.90
C ASN A 46 -1.72 -6.71 12.53
N ALA A 47 -1.58 -8.02 12.51
CA ALA A 47 -0.33 -8.68 12.12
C ALA A 47 -0.57 -9.57 10.91
N HIS A 48 0.40 -9.53 9.97
CA HIS A 48 0.44 -10.38 8.78
C HIS A 48 -0.77 -10.24 7.83
N GLY A 49 -1.52 -9.14 7.92
CA GLY A 49 -2.74 -8.93 7.12
C GLY A 49 -3.86 -9.96 7.37
N ARG A 50 -3.73 -10.79 8.41
CA ARG A 50 -4.56 -11.98 8.64
C ARG A 50 -5.24 -12.00 10.00
N TRP A 51 -4.51 -11.59 11.04
CA TRP A 51 -4.97 -11.69 12.42
C TRP A 51 -4.87 -10.34 13.12
N THR A 52 -5.89 -10.04 13.91
CA THR A 52 -5.88 -8.92 14.84
C THR A 52 -5.62 -9.45 16.24
N TYR A 53 -4.53 -9.01 16.85
CA TYR A 53 -4.12 -9.37 18.20
C TYR A 53 -4.50 -8.28 19.18
N ILE A 54 -4.91 -8.68 20.39
CA ILE A 54 -5.17 -7.77 21.50
C ILE A 54 -4.43 -8.23 22.75
N ILE A 55 -3.99 -7.24 23.54
CA ILE A 55 -3.52 -7.46 24.92
C ILE A 55 -4.25 -6.52 25.90
N GLY A 56 -4.42 -6.97 27.14
CA GLY A 56 -5.19 -6.22 28.13
C GLY A 56 -5.33 -6.90 29.48
N THR A 57 -6.32 -6.48 30.27
CA THR A 57 -6.62 -7.06 31.61
C THR A 57 -7.73 -8.10 31.59
N PHE A 58 -8.28 -8.42 30.43
CA PHE A 58 -9.40 -9.34 30.28
C PHE A 58 -9.01 -10.78 30.68
N SER A 59 -9.99 -11.52 31.17
CA SER A 59 -9.92 -12.97 31.46
C SER A 59 -10.85 -13.79 30.59
N THR A 60 -11.79 -13.15 29.88
CA THR A 60 -12.63 -13.76 28.85
C THR A 60 -12.81 -12.82 27.66
N VAL A 61 -13.02 -13.43 26.50
CA VAL A 61 -13.42 -12.76 25.25
C VAL A 61 -14.54 -13.59 24.63
N ASP A 62 -15.65 -12.95 24.28
CA ASP A 62 -16.87 -13.62 23.76
C ASP A 62 -17.35 -14.77 24.67
N GLY A 63 -17.16 -14.61 25.99
CA GLY A 63 -17.45 -15.63 26.99
C GLY A 63 -16.46 -16.80 27.06
N ILE A 64 -15.49 -16.88 26.16
CA ILE A 64 -14.44 -17.91 26.15
C ILE A 64 -13.25 -17.43 27.00
N ALA A 65 -12.70 -18.31 27.85
CA ALA A 65 -11.55 -18.02 28.69
C ALA A 65 -10.34 -17.58 27.87
N ARG A 66 -9.86 -16.35 28.10
CA ARG A 66 -8.72 -15.73 27.43
C ARG A 66 -8.02 -14.83 28.42
N SER A 67 -6.85 -15.23 28.88
CA SER A 67 -6.09 -14.46 29.87
C SER A 67 -5.19 -13.44 29.15
N ARG A 68 -5.59 -12.17 29.14
CA ARG A 68 -4.76 -11.00 28.78
C ARG A 68 -4.20 -10.92 27.36
N MET A 69 -4.30 -11.98 26.55
CA MET A 69 -3.93 -11.99 25.14
C MET A 69 -4.94 -12.84 24.35
N ALA A 70 -5.40 -12.33 23.21
CA ALA A 70 -6.29 -13.03 22.29
C ALA A 70 -6.02 -12.59 20.85
N ARG A 71 -6.55 -13.34 19.89
CA ARG A 71 -6.56 -12.91 18.48
C ARG A 71 -7.90 -13.22 17.82
N PHE A 72 -8.21 -12.44 16.80
CA PHE A 72 -9.40 -12.56 15.98
C PHE A 72 -9.00 -12.58 14.51
N THR A 73 -9.83 -13.23 13.69
CA THR A 73 -9.83 -12.90 12.25
C THR A 73 -10.03 -11.39 12.09
N ASN A 74 -9.61 -10.81 10.97
CA ASN A 74 -9.87 -9.38 10.70
C ASN A 74 -11.39 -9.07 10.65
N GLY A 75 -12.22 -10.09 10.48
CA GLY A 75 -13.67 -10.05 10.64
C GLY A 75 -14.17 -10.18 12.09
N GLY A 76 -13.33 -10.11 13.11
CA GLY A 76 -13.75 -10.07 14.52
C GLY A 76 -14.22 -11.40 15.11
N ILE A 77 -14.04 -12.51 14.41
CA ILE A 77 -14.29 -13.85 14.96
C ILE A 77 -13.09 -14.26 15.81
N LEU A 78 -13.31 -14.55 17.09
CA LEU A 78 -12.31 -15.05 18.03
C LEU A 78 -11.73 -16.38 17.55
N ASP A 79 -10.40 -16.47 17.53
CA ASP A 79 -9.73 -17.75 17.32
C ASP A 79 -9.73 -18.56 18.62
N SER A 80 -10.57 -19.60 18.65
CA SER A 80 -10.71 -20.48 19.80
C SER A 80 -9.43 -21.30 20.08
N SER A 81 -8.54 -21.46 19.10
CA SER A 81 -7.30 -22.26 19.20
C SER A 81 -6.09 -21.49 19.73
N TYR A 82 -6.10 -20.15 19.65
CA TYR A 82 -4.99 -19.32 20.11
C TYR A 82 -5.19 -18.88 21.57
N ASN A 83 -4.41 -19.44 22.48
CA ASN A 83 -4.44 -19.09 23.91
C ASN A 83 -3.05 -19.17 24.56
N PRO A 84 -2.22 -18.11 24.45
CA PRO A 84 -0.91 -18.08 25.11
C PRO A 84 -0.98 -18.02 26.64
N ALA A 85 -2.14 -17.67 27.20
CA ALA A 85 -2.41 -17.66 28.65
C ALA A 85 -1.26 -17.09 29.53
N PRO A 86 -0.74 -15.88 29.26
CA PRO A 86 0.24 -15.24 30.13
C PRO A 86 -0.26 -15.15 31.57
N ASN A 87 0.62 -15.45 32.53
CA ASN A 87 0.28 -15.42 33.96
C ASN A 87 0.29 -13.99 34.56
N SER A 88 0.86 -13.01 33.85
CA SER A 88 0.86 -11.60 34.23
C SER A 88 0.68 -10.69 33.00
N SER A 89 0.87 -9.37 33.15
CA SER A 89 0.60 -8.39 32.09
C SER A 89 1.58 -8.56 30.93
N VAL A 90 1.04 -8.57 29.73
CA VAL A 90 1.79 -8.25 28.51
C VAL A 90 1.66 -6.74 28.33
N GLN A 91 2.79 -6.04 28.23
CA GLN A 91 2.83 -4.58 28.09
C GLN A 91 2.84 -4.18 26.62
N ASP A 92 3.57 -4.93 25.80
CA ASP A 92 3.70 -4.66 24.38
C ASP A 92 3.99 -5.95 23.59
N PHE A 93 3.75 -5.92 22.29
CA PHE A 93 4.11 -6.99 21.36
C PHE A 93 4.38 -6.45 19.96
N ALA A 94 5.20 -7.16 19.19
CA ALA A 94 5.50 -6.83 17.80
C ALA A 94 5.61 -8.10 16.93
N PRO A 95 5.18 -8.05 15.65
CA PRO A 95 5.28 -9.18 14.73
C PRO A 95 6.70 -9.39 14.21
N LEU A 96 7.14 -10.66 14.15
CA LEU A 96 8.43 -11.11 13.60
C LEU A 96 8.20 -12.34 12.71
N GLY A 97 8.23 -12.17 11.38
CA GLY A 97 7.88 -13.26 10.45
C GLY A 97 6.41 -13.65 10.59
N ASP A 98 6.10 -14.90 10.94
CA ASP A 98 4.75 -15.41 11.30
C ASP A 98 4.51 -15.46 12.83
N ASP A 99 5.54 -15.09 13.61
CA ASP A 99 5.54 -15.15 15.07
C ASP A 99 5.26 -13.77 15.67
N ILE A 100 4.97 -13.75 16.97
CA ILE A 100 4.85 -12.53 17.79
C ILE A 100 5.94 -12.53 18.85
N VAL A 101 6.65 -11.42 19.01
CA VAL A 101 7.50 -11.16 20.17
C VAL A 101 6.70 -10.35 21.18
N ALA A 102 6.52 -10.87 22.39
CA ALA A 102 5.77 -10.24 23.46
C ALA A 102 6.70 -9.85 24.61
N VAL A 103 6.44 -8.68 25.21
CA VAL A 103 7.16 -8.17 26.39
C VAL A 103 6.21 -7.80 27.53
N GLY A 104 6.65 -7.97 28.77
CA GLY A 104 5.86 -7.55 29.92
C GLY A 104 6.31 -8.13 31.27
N SER A 105 5.39 -8.22 32.21
CA SER A 105 5.64 -8.66 33.59
C SER A 105 5.35 -10.14 33.83
N PHE A 106 5.09 -10.91 32.77
CA PHE A 106 4.83 -12.35 32.86
C PHE A 106 6.10 -13.14 33.18
N THR A 107 5.93 -14.22 33.95
CA THR A 107 6.99 -15.23 34.20
C THR A 107 6.72 -16.54 33.45
N ASN A 108 5.53 -16.65 32.83
CA ASN A 108 5.14 -17.76 31.97
C ASN A 108 4.17 -17.25 30.89
N ILE A 109 4.39 -17.66 29.65
CA ILE A 109 3.49 -17.45 28.51
C ILE A 109 3.71 -18.57 27.49
N GLY A 110 2.64 -18.96 26.79
CA GLY A 110 2.66 -19.96 25.73
C GLY A 110 3.13 -21.34 26.18
N GLY A 111 2.92 -21.67 27.47
CA GLY A 111 3.26 -22.96 28.06
C GLY A 111 4.70 -23.11 28.57
N LEU A 112 5.57 -22.11 28.38
CA LEU A 112 6.96 -22.13 28.87
C LEU A 112 7.24 -20.98 29.83
N ALA A 113 8.21 -21.20 30.74
CA ALA A 113 8.74 -20.15 31.59
C ALA A 113 9.49 -19.11 30.74
N SER A 114 9.32 -17.83 31.08
CA SER A 114 9.88 -16.70 30.33
C SER A 114 9.85 -15.46 31.21
N ASN A 115 10.97 -14.76 31.36
CA ASN A 115 11.07 -13.60 32.27
C ASN A 115 10.81 -12.29 31.52
N GLY A 116 9.55 -12.10 31.11
CA GLY A 116 9.09 -10.85 30.50
C GLY A 116 9.43 -10.67 29.02
N LEU A 117 10.04 -11.64 28.36
CA LEU A 117 10.24 -11.69 26.90
C LEU A 117 9.91 -13.09 26.38
N ALA A 118 9.12 -13.18 25.31
CA ALA A 118 8.80 -14.45 24.68
C ALA A 118 8.53 -14.30 23.18
N ARG A 119 8.89 -15.34 22.41
CA ARG A 119 8.51 -15.47 21.00
C ARG A 119 7.44 -16.55 20.86
N LEU A 120 6.25 -16.14 20.46
CA LEU A 120 5.06 -16.96 20.31
C LEU A 120 4.85 -17.32 18.84
N ASN A 121 4.67 -18.60 18.55
CA ASN A 121 4.36 -19.04 17.20
C ASN A 121 2.90 -18.79 16.81
N ILE A 122 2.54 -19.15 15.57
CA ILE A 122 1.17 -19.03 15.05
C ILE A 122 0.10 -19.77 15.87
N SER A 123 0.46 -20.74 16.71
CA SER A 123 -0.46 -21.43 17.62
C SER A 123 -0.55 -20.79 19.01
N GLY A 124 0.27 -19.77 19.30
CA GLY A 124 0.37 -19.11 20.60
C GLY A 124 1.28 -19.82 21.59
N ASN A 125 2.05 -20.82 21.14
CA ASN A 125 3.02 -21.51 21.97
C ASN A 125 4.33 -20.72 22.00
N ASN A 126 4.96 -20.65 23.17
CA ASN A 126 6.27 -20.06 23.32
C ASN A 126 7.31 -21.02 22.71
N THR A 127 8.14 -20.48 21.82
CA THR A 127 9.15 -21.24 21.07
C THR A 127 10.38 -21.57 21.90
N GLY A 128 10.59 -20.90 23.05
CA GLY A 128 11.77 -21.08 23.90
C GLY A 128 13.07 -20.56 23.30
N THR A 129 12.99 -19.81 22.19
CA THR A 129 14.17 -19.32 21.46
C THR A 129 14.75 -18.04 22.03
N LEU A 130 13.96 -17.23 22.75
CA LEU A 130 14.42 -16.00 23.41
C LEU A 130 14.68 -16.29 24.89
N ASN A 131 15.94 -16.51 25.26
CA ASN A 131 16.36 -16.82 26.63
C ASN A 131 16.93 -15.61 27.40
N THR A 132 16.53 -14.42 26.99
CA THR A 132 16.96 -13.16 27.61
C THR A 132 16.19 -12.90 28.91
N THR A 133 16.91 -12.48 29.94
CA THR A 133 16.36 -12.15 31.27
C THR A 133 16.56 -10.67 31.58
N PHE A 134 15.56 -10.06 32.22
CA PHE A 134 15.57 -8.66 32.64
C PHE A 134 15.39 -8.57 34.17
N ASP A 135 16.05 -7.62 34.84
CA ASP A 135 15.84 -7.35 36.27
C ASP A 135 14.47 -6.72 36.56
N ILE A 136 13.98 -5.89 35.64
CA ILE A 136 12.66 -5.29 35.67
C ILE A 136 11.94 -5.63 34.37
N ALA A 137 10.62 -5.79 34.43
CA ALA A 137 9.81 -6.08 33.26
C ALA A 137 10.03 -5.06 32.12
N PRO A 138 10.32 -5.51 30.89
CA PRO A 138 10.34 -4.63 29.72
C PRO A 138 8.94 -4.08 29.40
N ALA A 139 8.90 -2.92 28.74
CA ALA A 139 7.69 -2.16 28.48
C ALA A 139 7.37 -1.97 26.99
N ALA A 140 8.39 -1.94 26.13
CA ALA A 140 8.25 -1.67 24.70
C ALA A 140 9.07 -2.66 23.87
N VAL A 141 8.57 -3.03 22.68
CA VAL A 141 9.29 -3.87 21.73
C VAL A 141 9.06 -3.41 20.29
N ALA A 142 10.13 -3.38 19.50
CA ALA A 142 10.07 -3.15 18.07
C ALA A 142 10.98 -4.13 17.32
N ILE A 143 10.60 -4.49 16.10
CA ILE A 143 11.35 -5.41 15.23
C ILE A 143 11.95 -4.60 14.09
N GLN A 144 13.26 -4.74 13.88
CA GLN A 144 13.97 -4.13 12.75
C GLN A 144 13.81 -5.00 11.49
N PRO A 145 13.97 -4.41 10.28
CA PRO A 145 13.84 -5.15 9.01
C PRO A 145 14.78 -6.37 8.89
N ASP A 146 15.94 -6.32 9.54
CA ASP A 146 16.92 -7.41 9.58
C ASP A 146 16.55 -8.52 10.59
N GLY A 147 15.41 -8.40 11.27
CA GLY A 147 14.92 -9.35 12.28
C GLY A 147 15.50 -9.16 13.67
N LYS A 148 16.36 -8.15 13.91
CA LYS A 148 16.80 -7.78 15.26
C LYS A 148 15.65 -7.18 16.07
N ILE A 149 15.75 -7.33 17.39
CA ILE A 149 14.68 -6.99 18.35
C ILE A 149 15.17 -5.86 19.24
N LEU A 150 14.50 -4.71 19.19
CA LEU A 150 14.71 -3.61 20.13
C LEU A 150 13.75 -3.77 21.31
N VAL A 151 14.27 -3.74 22.53
CA VAL A 151 13.49 -3.86 23.76
C VAL A 151 13.80 -2.68 24.68
N GLY A 152 12.76 -1.97 25.11
CA GLY A 152 12.84 -0.80 25.98
C GLY A 152 12.05 -0.97 27.27
N GLY A 153 12.46 -0.29 28.33
CA GLY A 153 11.73 -0.30 29.60
C GLY A 153 12.50 0.34 30.75
N ALA A 154 12.12 -0.03 31.99
CA ALA A 154 12.72 0.52 33.21
C ALA A 154 13.92 -0.31 33.72
N PHE A 155 14.28 -1.41 33.04
CA PHE A 155 15.36 -2.34 33.43
C PHE A 155 16.74 -1.69 33.47
N ASN A 156 17.64 -2.29 34.24
CA ASN A 156 19.06 -1.90 34.31
C ASN A 156 19.99 -3.07 33.95
N LEU A 157 19.48 -4.31 33.96
CA LEU A 157 20.25 -5.51 33.71
C LEU A 157 19.56 -6.39 32.67
N VAL A 158 20.34 -6.85 31.70
CA VAL A 158 19.94 -7.85 30.70
C VAL A 158 20.92 -9.00 30.76
N ASN A 159 20.47 -10.21 31.10
CA ASN A 159 21.34 -11.37 31.38
C ASN A 159 22.46 -11.05 32.39
N GLY A 160 22.17 -10.22 33.39
CA GLY A 160 23.15 -9.74 34.38
C GLY A 160 24.13 -8.68 33.87
N THR A 161 24.10 -8.33 32.58
CA THR A 161 24.90 -7.25 32.00
C THR A 161 24.20 -5.91 32.16
N SER A 162 24.92 -4.86 32.55
CA SER A 162 24.34 -3.53 32.69
C SER A 162 23.95 -2.94 31.34
N VAL A 163 22.69 -2.51 31.21
CA VAL A 163 22.14 -1.86 30.04
C VAL A 163 21.26 -0.69 30.47
N ALA A 164 21.37 0.45 29.78
CA ALA A 164 20.65 1.66 30.12
C ALA A 164 19.30 1.74 29.38
N LYS A 165 18.28 1.02 29.91
CA LYS A 165 16.85 1.14 29.55
C LYS A 165 16.44 0.69 28.14
N LEU A 166 17.39 0.51 27.22
CA LEU A 166 17.18 0.06 25.84
C LEU A 166 18.26 -0.95 25.45
N VAL A 167 17.86 -2.08 24.89
CA VAL A 167 18.76 -3.11 24.36
C VAL A 167 18.34 -3.51 22.94
N ARG A 168 19.32 -3.80 22.09
CA ARG A 168 19.08 -4.54 20.84
C ARG A 168 19.52 -5.99 21.03
N LEU A 169 18.66 -6.90 20.60
CA LEU A 169 18.91 -8.34 20.62
C LEU A 169 18.98 -8.86 19.18
N ASN A 170 19.81 -9.86 18.95
CA ASN A 170 19.75 -10.66 17.73
C ASN A 170 18.46 -11.50 17.71
N SER A 171 18.15 -12.12 16.56
CA SER A 171 16.94 -12.93 16.40
C SER A 171 16.86 -14.15 17.33
N ASP A 172 17.99 -14.55 17.93
CA ASP A 172 18.12 -15.62 18.93
C ASP A 172 18.06 -15.13 20.38
N GLY A 173 17.87 -13.82 20.61
CA GLY A 173 17.81 -13.22 21.95
C GLY A 173 19.16 -12.91 22.60
N SER A 174 20.29 -13.19 21.94
CA SER A 174 21.60 -12.71 22.39
C SER A 174 21.70 -11.17 22.27
N ILE A 175 22.46 -10.52 23.16
CA ILE A 175 22.66 -9.06 23.11
C ILE A 175 23.51 -8.71 21.88
N ASP A 176 23.04 -7.75 21.08
CA ASP A 176 23.84 -7.16 20.00
C ASP A 176 24.72 -6.04 20.57
N ASN A 177 26.01 -6.36 20.79
CA ASN A 177 26.97 -5.42 21.35
C ASN A 177 27.37 -4.27 20.40
N SER A 178 26.97 -4.32 19.12
CA SER A 178 27.17 -3.19 18.19
C SER A 178 26.20 -2.03 18.43
N PHE A 179 25.20 -2.23 19.29
CA PHE A 179 24.22 -1.22 19.65
C PHE A 179 24.37 -0.81 21.11
N SER A 180 24.64 0.47 21.36
CA SER A 180 24.73 1.00 22.71
C SER A 180 24.11 2.38 22.82
N ALA A 181 23.13 2.53 23.72
CA ALA A 181 22.45 3.78 24.00
C ALA A 181 22.40 4.00 25.52
N ALA A 182 22.89 5.15 25.99
CA ALA A 182 22.89 5.49 27.42
C ALA A 182 21.68 6.38 27.76
N ILE A 183 20.60 5.79 28.28
CA ILE A 183 19.34 6.49 28.57
C ILE A 183 19.09 6.50 30.08
N ASP A 184 18.74 7.65 30.65
CA ASP A 184 18.63 7.83 32.10
C ASP A 184 17.31 7.33 32.72
N ASN A 185 16.25 7.20 31.93
CA ASN A 185 14.93 6.77 32.42
C ASN A 185 14.18 5.91 31.40
N THR A 186 12.98 5.49 31.79
CA THR A 186 12.13 4.51 31.08
C THR A 186 11.84 4.93 29.63
N VAL A 187 12.07 3.98 28.72
CA VAL A 187 11.61 4.03 27.33
C VAL A 187 10.25 3.33 27.24
N TRP A 188 9.22 4.07 26.82
CA TRP A 188 7.84 3.60 26.70
C TRP A 188 7.40 3.26 25.27
N GLY A 189 8.14 3.75 24.26
CA GLY A 189 7.82 3.48 22.87
C GLY A 189 9.07 3.53 21.98
N ILE A 190 9.12 2.64 21.00
CA ILE A 190 10.22 2.51 20.03
C ILE A 190 9.61 2.49 18.64
N THR A 191 10.09 3.37 17.76
CA THR A 191 9.71 3.38 16.34
C THR A 191 10.96 3.24 15.50
N VAL A 192 11.00 2.23 14.62
CA VAL A 192 12.11 2.01 13.69
C VAL A 192 11.88 2.87 12.44
N ASP A 193 12.87 3.70 12.10
CA ASP A 193 12.89 4.49 10.87
C ASP A 193 13.29 3.59 9.68
N PRO A 194 12.67 3.74 8.50
CA PRO A 194 13.10 3.01 7.29
C PRO A 194 14.59 3.08 6.95
N ASP A 195 15.32 4.12 7.40
CA ASP A 195 16.79 4.22 7.21
C ASP A 195 17.62 3.47 8.28
N GLY A 196 16.98 2.71 9.16
CA GLY A 196 17.63 1.94 10.22
C GLY A 196 17.92 2.73 11.49
N LYS A 197 17.60 4.03 11.55
CA LYS A 197 17.60 4.82 12.79
C LYS A 197 16.43 4.44 13.69
N VAL A 198 16.51 4.85 14.96
CA VAL A 198 15.53 4.47 15.98
C VAL A 198 15.02 5.71 16.71
N LEU A 199 13.71 5.94 16.69
CA LEU A 199 13.05 6.95 17.53
C LEU A 199 12.64 6.32 18.85
N ILE A 200 12.93 7.01 19.95
CA ILE A 200 12.56 6.59 21.30
C ILE A 200 11.65 7.63 21.96
N ASN A 201 10.61 7.12 22.62
CA ASN A 201 9.60 7.87 23.37
C ASN A 201 9.64 7.43 24.83
N GLY A 202 9.47 8.34 25.78
CA GLY A 202 9.51 7.94 27.19
C GLY A 202 9.47 9.07 28.20
N GLN A 203 10.06 8.79 29.37
CA GLN A 203 10.20 9.73 30.51
C GLN A 203 11.66 10.12 30.79
N PHE A 204 12.56 9.80 29.86
CA PHE A 204 13.98 10.12 29.97
C PHE A 204 14.22 11.62 29.81
N THR A 205 15.28 12.10 30.43
CA THR A 205 15.70 13.50 30.32
C THR A 205 17.02 13.63 29.58
N ASN A 206 17.80 12.56 29.51
CA ASN A 206 19.11 12.54 28.87
C ASN A 206 19.34 11.27 28.06
N VAL A 207 20.06 11.44 26.95
CA VAL A 207 20.58 10.37 26.11
C VAL A 207 22.05 10.65 25.84
N SER A 208 22.93 9.73 26.21
CA SER A 208 24.38 9.83 26.02
C SER A 208 24.98 11.13 26.60
N GLY A 209 24.47 11.56 27.76
CA GLY A 209 24.88 12.78 28.45
C GLY A 209 24.34 14.09 27.86
N GLN A 210 23.56 14.03 26.77
CA GLN A 210 22.92 15.19 26.16
C GLN A 210 21.45 15.29 26.59
N SER A 211 20.98 16.50 26.88
CA SER A 211 19.59 16.73 27.27
C SER A 211 18.65 16.44 26.09
N ARG A 212 17.78 15.43 26.27
CA ARG A 212 16.82 14.93 25.28
C ARG A 212 15.53 14.56 26.01
N PRO A 213 14.74 15.53 26.49
CA PRO A 213 13.59 15.23 27.33
C PRO A 213 12.47 14.54 26.56
N ASN A 214 12.16 13.32 26.95
CA ASN A 214 11.04 12.48 26.52
C ASN A 214 11.10 12.02 25.05
N PHE A 215 11.99 12.53 24.20
CA PHE A 215 12.09 12.13 22.79
C PHE A 215 13.51 12.24 22.27
N ALA A 216 13.97 11.25 21.50
CA ALA A 216 15.25 11.29 20.80
C ALA A 216 15.26 10.38 19.57
N ARG A 217 16.20 10.64 18.65
CA ARG A 217 16.58 9.73 17.56
C ARG A 217 17.98 9.17 17.81
N LEU A 218 18.15 7.88 17.58
CA LEU A 218 19.41 7.16 17.67
C LEU A 218 19.82 6.69 16.28
N ASN A 219 21.12 6.65 16.02
CA ASN A 219 21.70 6.02 14.85
C ASN A 219 21.57 4.49 14.92
N SER A 220 21.87 3.81 13.82
CA SER A 220 21.79 2.34 13.72
C SER A 220 22.70 1.59 14.71
N ASN A 221 23.73 2.24 15.26
CA ASN A 221 24.60 1.71 16.31
C ASN A 221 24.19 2.14 17.74
N GLY A 222 23.05 2.81 17.91
CA GLY A 222 22.54 3.25 19.20
C GLY A 222 23.11 4.57 19.71
N SER A 223 24.12 5.13 19.06
CA SER A 223 24.60 6.48 19.35
C SER A 223 23.49 7.52 19.12
N LEU A 224 23.52 8.62 19.87
CA LEU A 224 22.57 9.71 19.69
C LEU A 224 22.79 10.36 18.32
N ASP A 225 21.72 10.55 17.54
CA ASP A 225 21.75 11.40 16.34
C ASP A 225 21.77 12.87 16.78
N ALA A 226 22.97 13.41 17.01
CA ALA A 226 23.14 14.74 17.55
C ALA A 226 22.64 15.85 16.59
N GLY A 227 22.69 15.60 15.27
CA GLY A 227 22.20 16.52 14.25
C GLY A 227 20.67 16.63 14.25
N PHE A 228 19.96 15.62 14.74
CA PHE A 228 18.52 15.65 14.90
C PHE A 228 18.11 16.66 15.99
N MET A 229 17.22 17.60 15.66
CA MET A 229 16.80 18.72 16.54
C MET A 229 17.96 19.63 17.00
N SER A 230 19.03 19.77 16.22
CA SER A 230 20.21 20.58 16.60
C SER A 230 19.89 22.07 16.80
N GLY A 231 18.86 22.59 16.14
CA GLY A 231 18.37 23.97 16.30
C GLY A 231 17.33 24.17 17.40
N ALA A 232 16.94 23.12 18.13
CA ALA A 232 15.88 23.21 19.13
C ALA A 232 16.37 23.84 20.45
N ALA A 233 15.57 24.73 21.04
CA ALA A 233 15.85 25.29 22.37
C ALA A 233 15.86 24.21 23.46
N LEU A 234 14.99 23.20 23.32
CA LEU A 234 15.01 21.96 24.08
C LEU A 234 14.63 20.81 23.13
N ALA A 235 15.55 19.89 22.89
CA ALA A 235 15.39 18.79 21.95
C ALA A 235 14.46 17.68 22.48
N GLY A 236 13.17 18.00 22.67
CA GLY A 236 12.14 17.09 23.15
C GLY A 236 10.90 17.81 23.71
N GLY A 237 10.09 17.08 24.48
CA GLY A 237 8.84 17.57 25.09
C GLY A 237 9.00 17.92 26.58
N ASN A 238 8.15 18.81 27.10
CA ASN A 238 8.13 19.16 28.54
C ASN A 238 7.41 18.15 29.45
N ASP A 239 6.86 17.08 28.87
CA ASP A 239 6.18 15.98 29.55
C ASP A 239 6.26 14.75 28.62
N HIS A 240 5.75 13.60 29.07
CA HIS A 240 5.92 12.31 28.44
C HIS A 240 5.46 12.31 26.97
N THR A 241 6.22 11.64 26.13
CA THR A 241 5.76 11.20 24.82
C THR A 241 5.38 9.72 24.91
N PHE A 242 4.38 9.31 24.13
CA PHE A 242 3.89 7.93 24.15
C PHE A 242 4.12 7.21 22.83
N HIS A 243 3.96 7.91 21.71
CA HIS A 243 4.11 7.29 20.40
C HIS A 243 4.59 8.30 19.36
N ALA A 244 5.35 7.80 18.39
CA ALA A 244 5.74 8.55 17.21
C ALA A 244 5.47 7.71 15.97
N ALA A 245 4.93 8.34 14.93
CA ALA A 245 4.75 7.73 13.63
C ALA A 245 5.46 8.54 12.56
N ILE A 246 6.12 7.82 11.65
CA ILE A 246 6.87 8.41 10.54
C ILE A 246 5.92 8.47 9.35
N GLN A 247 5.74 9.68 8.83
CA GLN A 247 5.01 9.92 7.60
C GLN A 247 5.83 9.46 6.39
N HIS A 248 5.13 9.25 5.30
CA HIS A 248 5.69 8.82 4.03
C HIS A 248 6.74 9.79 3.44
N ASP A 249 6.66 11.08 3.76
CA ASP A 249 7.62 12.13 3.42
C ASP A 249 8.75 12.29 4.46
N ARG A 250 8.95 11.28 5.32
CA ARG A 250 9.89 11.25 6.44
C ARG A 250 9.65 12.28 7.56
N LYS A 251 8.58 13.07 7.50
CA LYS A 251 8.18 13.88 8.66
C LYS A 251 7.71 12.97 9.79
N ILE A 252 7.84 13.43 11.03
CA ILE A 252 7.59 12.60 12.21
C ILE A 252 6.48 13.24 13.04
N VAL A 253 5.40 12.52 13.29
CA VAL A 253 4.32 12.98 14.18
C VAL A 253 4.51 12.35 15.54
N VAL A 254 4.62 13.16 16.58
CA VAL A 254 4.83 12.74 17.97
C VAL A 254 3.60 13.11 18.80
N VAL A 255 3.11 12.19 19.63
CA VAL A 255 1.98 12.40 20.54
C VAL A 255 2.32 12.08 21.99
N GLY A 256 1.64 12.74 22.93
CA GLY A 256 1.84 12.49 24.36
C GLY A 256 1.09 13.45 25.29
N ARG A 257 1.73 13.75 26.42
CA ARG A 257 1.27 14.65 27.50
C ARG A 257 1.94 16.02 27.50
N PHE A 258 2.77 16.34 26.51
CA PHE A 258 3.47 17.63 26.45
C PHE A 258 2.53 18.80 26.09
N THR A 259 2.84 20.00 26.58
CA THR A 259 2.25 21.28 26.13
C THR A 259 3.25 22.11 25.32
N ARG A 260 4.51 21.71 25.32
CA ARG A 260 5.62 22.34 24.58
C ARG A 260 6.56 21.27 24.04
N PHE A 261 7.10 21.50 22.85
CA PHE A 261 8.01 20.57 22.19
C PHE A 261 8.97 21.32 21.26
N GLY A 262 10.28 21.07 21.36
CA GLY A 262 11.32 21.65 20.49
C GLY A 262 11.59 23.14 20.77
N ASP A 263 10.59 23.97 20.52
CA ASP A 263 10.55 25.42 20.79
C ASP A 263 9.50 25.71 21.88
N PHE A 264 9.92 26.32 22.99
CA PHE A 264 9.04 26.56 24.14
C PHE A 264 8.27 27.88 24.07
N ASN A 265 8.45 28.66 22.99
CA ASN A 265 7.72 29.91 22.77
C ASN A 265 6.35 29.69 22.12
N THR A 266 6.19 28.60 21.38
CA THR A 266 4.93 28.23 20.73
C THR A 266 4.27 27.05 21.46
N PRO A 267 3.04 27.19 22.00
CA PRO A 267 2.31 26.07 22.59
C PRO A 267 2.03 24.97 21.56
N ARG A 268 2.30 23.71 21.93
CA ARG A 268 2.03 22.52 21.12
C ARG A 268 1.37 21.49 22.01
N ASN A 269 0.05 21.48 22.04
CA ASN A 269 -0.69 20.66 22.99
C ASN A 269 -0.85 19.25 22.46
N ARG A 270 -0.07 18.32 23.02
CA ARG A 270 -0.22 16.85 22.94
C ARG A 270 0.12 16.21 21.59
N ILE A 271 0.33 17.02 20.56
CA ILE A 271 0.73 16.59 19.22
C ILE A 271 1.69 17.60 18.60
N VAL A 272 2.70 17.11 17.89
CA VAL A 272 3.63 17.92 17.10
C VAL A 272 4.04 17.14 15.85
N ARG A 273 4.36 17.85 14.77
CA ARG A 273 5.08 17.28 13.64
C ARG A 273 6.48 17.87 13.54
N LEU A 274 7.44 17.01 13.23
CA LEU A 274 8.82 17.35 12.99
C LEU A 274 9.18 17.09 11.53
N MET A 275 10.09 17.91 11.01
CA MET A 275 10.78 17.68 9.75
C MET A 275 11.73 16.46 9.90
N PRO A 276 12.24 15.88 8.80
CA PRO A 276 13.15 14.73 8.87
C PRO A 276 14.44 15.00 9.67
N ASN A 277 14.88 16.26 9.75
CA ASN A 277 16.00 16.69 10.58
C ASN A 277 15.62 16.92 12.07
N GLY A 278 14.35 16.74 12.44
CA GLY A 278 13.83 16.89 13.80
C GLY A 278 13.33 18.29 14.14
N ASP A 279 13.59 19.29 13.30
CA ASP A 279 13.06 20.63 13.54
C ASP A 279 11.55 20.62 13.50
N VAL A 280 10.92 21.48 14.30
CA VAL A 280 9.46 21.52 14.35
C VAL A 280 8.91 22.06 13.02
N ASP A 281 7.98 21.32 12.42
CA ASP A 281 7.30 21.76 11.21
C ASP A 281 6.30 22.87 11.53
N GLY A 282 6.69 24.12 11.24
CA GLY A 282 5.85 25.30 11.47
C GLY A 282 4.58 25.37 10.60
N THR A 283 4.46 24.52 9.57
CA THR A 283 3.26 24.44 8.71
C THR A 283 2.18 23.53 9.29
N PHE A 284 2.50 22.75 10.34
CA PHE A 284 1.58 21.84 10.98
C PHE A 284 0.93 22.46 12.22
N SER A 285 -0.40 22.59 12.20
CA SER A 285 -1.16 23.18 13.30
C SER A 285 -2.26 22.23 13.77
N ALA A 286 -2.00 21.53 14.88
CA ALA A 286 -2.98 20.69 15.55
C ALA A 286 -2.91 20.89 17.07
N ASN A 287 -4.06 20.76 17.74
CA ASN A 287 -4.21 20.91 19.18
C ASN A 287 -5.23 19.92 19.73
N LEU A 288 -4.88 19.29 20.85
CA LEU A 288 -5.77 18.41 21.61
C LEU A 288 -5.87 18.91 23.06
N ASP A 289 -7.05 18.81 23.67
CA ASP A 289 -7.30 19.29 25.04
C ASP A 289 -6.80 18.34 26.14
N SER A 290 -6.60 17.06 25.82
CA SER A 290 -6.05 16.05 26.72
C SER A 290 -5.10 15.10 26.00
N TYR A 291 -4.47 14.20 26.74
CA TYR A 291 -3.37 13.39 26.22
C TYR A 291 -3.78 12.44 25.08
N ALA A 292 -2.92 12.39 24.07
CA ALA A 292 -2.97 11.44 22.97
C ALA A 292 -2.01 10.29 23.24
N THR A 293 -2.46 9.07 22.99
CA THR A 293 -1.75 7.83 23.33
C THR A 293 -1.12 7.18 22.11
N GLU A 294 -1.76 7.27 20.96
CA GLU A 294 -1.30 6.62 19.73
C GLU A 294 -1.59 7.47 18.49
N VAL A 295 -0.73 7.32 17.49
CA VAL A 295 -0.85 7.99 16.19
C VAL A 295 -0.52 7.01 15.08
N ARG A 296 -1.32 7.00 14.01
CA ARG A 296 -1.10 6.18 12.81
C ARG A 296 -1.23 7.06 11.57
N ILE A 297 -0.35 6.83 10.59
CA ILE A 297 -0.38 7.53 9.30
C ILE A 297 -1.17 6.69 8.31
N GLN A 298 -2.21 7.27 7.73
CA GLN A 298 -2.99 6.62 6.69
C GLN A 298 -2.29 6.73 5.33
N PRO A 299 -2.59 5.81 4.39
CA PRO A 299 -2.01 5.85 3.04
C PRO A 299 -2.32 7.12 2.24
N ASP A 300 -3.24 7.98 2.67
CA ASP A 300 -3.56 9.29 2.07
C ASP A 300 -2.91 10.45 2.84
N MET A 301 -1.89 10.17 3.65
CA MET A 301 -1.18 11.11 4.54
C MET A 301 -2.02 11.78 5.63
N LYS A 302 -3.29 11.39 5.79
CA LYS A 302 -4.05 11.79 6.95
C LYS A 302 -3.49 11.13 8.21
N ILE A 303 -3.56 11.88 9.30
CA ILE A 303 -2.99 11.51 10.59
C ILE A 303 -4.15 11.12 11.50
N LEU A 304 -4.21 9.85 11.88
CA LEU A 304 -5.19 9.36 12.84
C LEU A 304 -4.56 9.39 14.23
N VAL A 305 -5.22 10.07 15.17
CA VAL A 305 -4.75 10.21 16.55
C VAL A 305 -5.83 9.74 17.52
N SER A 306 -5.41 8.98 18.53
CA SER A 306 -6.30 8.49 19.59
C SER A 306 -5.80 8.89 20.98
N GLY A 307 -6.70 8.86 21.96
CA GLY A 307 -6.39 9.09 23.36
C GLY A 307 -7.63 9.43 24.19
N TYR A 308 -7.44 10.32 25.16
CA TYR A 308 -8.46 10.73 26.13
C TYR A 308 -8.88 12.20 25.97
N PHE A 309 -8.55 12.81 24.82
CA PHE A 309 -9.01 14.14 24.45
C PHE A 309 -10.50 14.16 24.14
N THR A 310 -11.14 15.27 24.44
CA THR A 310 -12.55 15.54 24.13
C THR A 310 -12.71 16.57 23.01
N LEU A 311 -11.64 17.31 22.71
CA LEU A 311 -11.57 18.31 21.65
C LEU A 311 -10.32 18.09 20.79
N ALA A 312 -10.48 18.16 19.47
CA ALA A 312 -9.39 18.30 18.51
C ALA A 312 -9.61 19.57 17.68
N ASN A 313 -8.64 20.48 17.69
CA ASN A 313 -8.73 21.81 17.06
C ASN A 313 -10.00 22.57 17.46
N GLY A 314 -10.39 22.47 18.74
CA GLY A 314 -11.59 23.11 19.28
C GLY A 314 -12.92 22.43 18.93
N VAL A 315 -12.90 21.35 18.13
CA VAL A 315 -14.10 20.60 17.75
C VAL A 315 -14.22 19.33 18.60
N THR A 316 -15.43 19.04 19.08
CA THR A 316 -15.71 17.83 19.88
C THR A 316 -15.32 16.55 19.14
N ARG A 317 -14.49 15.75 19.80
CA ARG A 317 -14.00 14.45 19.35
C ARG A 317 -13.81 13.55 20.58
N GLY A 318 -14.55 12.45 20.66
CA GLY A 318 -14.41 11.48 21.75
C GLY A 318 -13.19 10.58 21.59
N GLY A 319 -12.00 11.08 21.92
CA GLY A 319 -10.75 10.31 22.00
C GLY A 319 -10.20 9.80 20.67
N LEU A 320 -10.76 10.21 19.53
CA LEU A 320 -10.27 9.87 18.19
C LEU A 320 -10.51 11.03 17.24
N ALA A 321 -9.49 11.40 16.47
CA ALA A 321 -9.56 12.42 15.44
C ALA A 321 -8.72 12.02 14.23
N ARG A 322 -9.19 12.40 13.04
CA ARG A 322 -8.41 12.37 11.81
C ARG A 322 -8.04 13.79 11.42
N LEU A 323 -6.76 14.02 11.18
CA LEU A 323 -6.21 15.31 10.79
C LEU A 323 -5.69 15.22 9.34
N ASN A 324 -5.78 16.32 8.62
CA ASN A 324 -5.14 16.50 7.32
C ASN A 324 -3.62 16.67 7.48
N SER A 325 -2.91 16.68 6.36
CA SER A 325 -1.46 16.85 6.33
C SER A 325 -0.99 18.23 6.82
N ASP A 326 -1.85 19.24 6.97
CA ASP A 326 -1.51 20.52 7.59
C ASP A 326 -1.86 20.57 9.10
N GLY A 327 -2.40 19.48 9.65
CA GLY A 327 -2.87 19.41 11.04
C GLY A 327 -4.30 19.92 11.24
N SER A 328 -4.94 20.47 10.20
CA SER A 328 -6.36 20.82 10.25
C SER A 328 -7.22 19.57 10.44
N LEU A 329 -8.38 19.72 11.06
CA LEU A 329 -9.27 18.59 11.34
C LEU A 329 -9.98 18.15 10.06
N ASP A 330 -9.93 16.85 9.74
CA ASP A 330 -10.71 16.31 8.63
C ASP A 330 -12.19 16.23 9.02
N GLN A 331 -12.99 17.12 8.44
CA GLN A 331 -14.44 17.19 8.69
C GLN A 331 -15.22 16.08 7.99
N THR A 332 -14.62 15.38 7.02
CA THR A 332 -15.26 14.27 6.30
C THR A 332 -15.20 12.95 7.06
N PHE A 333 -14.31 12.85 8.05
CA PHE A 333 -14.32 11.76 9.02
C PHE A 333 -15.44 12.04 10.03
N ALA A 334 -16.54 11.30 9.89
CA ALA A 334 -17.77 11.47 10.66
C ALA A 334 -17.44 11.74 12.13
N GLY A 335 -17.88 12.90 12.62
CA GLY A 335 -17.48 13.41 13.92
C GLY A 335 -17.86 12.47 15.05
N ASN A 336 -16.90 12.18 15.93
CA ASN A 336 -17.14 11.42 17.15
C ASN A 336 -17.92 12.24 18.20
N THR A 337 -19.19 12.57 17.92
CA THR A 337 -19.99 13.48 18.75
C THR A 337 -20.81 12.79 19.84
N GLY A 338 -20.58 11.49 20.12
CA GLY A 338 -21.39 10.73 21.08
C GLY A 338 -20.58 9.87 22.06
N THR A 339 -20.54 10.29 23.33
CA THR A 339 -20.23 9.51 24.57
C THR A 339 -18.91 8.75 24.70
N ALA A 340 -18.08 8.70 23.65
CA ALA A 340 -16.64 8.52 23.80
C ALA A 340 -15.95 9.81 24.35
N GLY A 341 -16.73 10.82 24.74
CA GLY A 341 -16.28 12.13 25.25
C GLY A 341 -16.64 12.41 26.72
N ALA A 342 -16.97 11.40 27.52
CA ALA A 342 -17.00 11.56 28.98
C ALA A 342 -15.55 11.53 29.51
N ALA A 343 -15.20 12.41 30.45
CA ALA A 343 -13.89 12.40 31.08
C ALA A 343 -13.56 10.98 31.63
N GLY A 344 -12.43 10.41 31.22
CA GLY A 344 -12.01 9.05 31.59
C GLY A 344 -12.39 7.93 30.61
N VAL A 345 -13.19 8.24 29.58
CA VAL A 345 -13.53 7.31 28.48
C VAL A 345 -12.71 7.71 27.25
N GLY A 346 -11.90 6.80 26.69
CA GLY A 346 -11.01 7.11 25.58
C GLY A 346 -10.76 5.94 24.63
N VAL A 347 -10.30 6.24 23.42
CA VAL A 347 -9.74 5.26 22.48
C VAL A 347 -8.25 5.20 22.77
N GLY A 348 -7.84 4.21 23.55
CA GLY A 348 -6.47 4.09 24.05
C GLY A 348 -5.49 3.65 22.97
N THR A 349 -5.94 2.86 22.00
CA THR A 349 -5.09 2.30 20.95
C THR A 349 -5.86 2.14 19.64
N ILE A 350 -5.14 2.29 18.54
CA ILE A 350 -5.65 2.21 17.18
C ILE A 350 -4.71 1.42 16.28
N ASP A 351 -5.28 0.72 15.32
CA ASP A 351 -4.49 0.20 14.21
C ASP A 351 -5.22 0.24 12.88
N LEU A 352 -4.45 0.32 11.79
CA LEU A 352 -5.00 0.45 10.45
C LEU A 352 -5.14 -0.92 9.79
N LEU A 353 -6.32 -1.16 9.22
CA LEU A 353 -6.51 -2.24 8.27
C LEU A 353 -6.22 -1.73 6.86
N HIS A 354 -5.72 -2.63 6.02
CA HIS A 354 -5.34 -2.35 4.64
C HIS A 354 -6.48 -1.81 3.76
N ASN A 355 -7.74 -2.07 4.12
CA ASN A 355 -8.93 -1.55 3.45
C ASN A 355 -9.36 -0.14 3.94
N GLY A 356 -8.52 0.52 4.73
CA GLY A 356 -8.76 1.84 5.29
C GLY A 356 -9.64 1.85 6.55
N CYS A 357 -10.18 0.70 6.97
CA CYS A 357 -10.84 0.58 8.26
C CYS A 357 -9.82 0.77 9.39
N VAL A 358 -10.32 1.23 10.53
CA VAL A 358 -9.55 1.48 11.74
C VAL A 358 -10.04 0.54 12.82
N LEU A 359 -9.16 -0.26 13.39
CA LEU A 359 -9.42 -0.97 14.63
C LEU A 359 -9.24 0.00 15.79
N ILE A 360 -10.19 -0.01 16.71
CA ILE A 360 -10.14 0.81 17.93
C ILE A 360 -10.28 -0.07 19.16
N ALA A 361 -9.53 0.26 20.21
CA ALA A 361 -9.78 -0.30 21.53
C ALA A 361 -9.53 0.73 22.65
N GLY A 362 -10.19 0.55 23.79
CA GLY A 362 -10.13 1.48 24.90
C GLY A 362 -11.18 1.19 25.97
N THR A 363 -11.64 2.25 26.64
CA THR A 363 -12.56 2.15 27.79
C THR A 363 -14.02 2.51 27.45
N PHE A 364 -14.34 2.67 26.16
CA PHE A 364 -15.68 3.04 25.71
C PHE A 364 -16.69 1.89 25.78
N THR A 365 -17.94 2.19 26.13
CA THR A 365 -19.07 1.21 26.17
C THR A 365 -20.09 1.43 25.05
N GLN A 366 -19.92 2.52 24.31
CA GLN A 366 -20.63 2.87 23.09
C GLN A 366 -19.76 3.84 22.28
N PHE A 367 -20.01 3.92 20.98
CA PHE A 367 -19.26 4.79 20.09
C PHE A 367 -20.20 5.47 19.10
N ASN A 368 -20.14 6.79 19.01
CA ASN A 368 -21.02 7.61 18.17
C ASN A 368 -22.52 7.33 18.40
N GLY A 369 -22.90 7.18 19.67
CA GLY A 369 -24.27 6.85 20.07
C GLY A 369 -24.70 5.42 19.73
N THR A 370 -23.84 4.63 19.09
CA THR A 370 -24.12 3.23 18.77
C THR A 370 -23.73 2.35 19.96
N THR A 371 -24.71 1.65 20.52
CA THR A 371 -24.53 0.72 21.66
C THR A 371 -24.05 -0.66 21.19
N GLY A 372 -23.60 -1.50 22.12
CA GLY A 372 -23.17 -2.88 21.83
C GLY A 372 -21.70 -3.03 21.44
N PHE A 373 -20.87 -2.00 21.71
CA PHE A 373 -19.41 -2.04 21.55
C PHE A 373 -18.75 -1.77 22.91
N THR A 374 -18.16 -2.78 23.52
CA THR A 374 -17.52 -2.67 24.84
C THR A 374 -16.01 -2.75 24.70
N GLY A 375 -15.36 -1.60 24.58
CA GLY A 375 -13.91 -1.42 24.64
C GLY A 375 -13.14 -1.83 23.38
N ILE A 376 -13.83 -2.32 22.35
CA ILE A 376 -13.25 -2.70 21.07
C ILE A 376 -14.26 -2.55 19.94
N GLY A 377 -13.79 -2.15 18.77
CA GLY A 377 -14.62 -1.98 17.57
C GLY A 377 -13.78 -1.77 16.32
N MET A 378 -14.46 -1.74 15.18
CA MET A 378 -13.89 -1.31 13.91
C MET A 378 -14.66 -0.10 13.40
N ILE A 379 -13.94 0.90 12.92
CA ILE A 379 -14.48 2.08 12.27
C ILE A 379 -14.16 1.99 10.78
N TYR A 380 -15.09 2.42 9.96
CA TYR A 380 -14.93 2.54 8.54
C TYR A 380 -14.10 3.77 8.16
N PRO A 381 -13.56 3.84 6.92
CA PRO A 381 -12.77 4.98 6.46
C PRO A 381 -13.48 6.34 6.54
N ASP A 382 -14.82 6.35 6.60
CA ASP A 382 -15.64 7.55 6.74
C ASP A 382 -15.85 7.97 8.21
N GLY A 383 -15.26 7.28 9.19
CA GLY A 383 -15.38 7.59 10.62
C GLY A 383 -16.61 6.97 11.31
N THR A 384 -17.45 6.25 10.58
CA THR A 384 -18.61 5.57 11.15
C THR A 384 -18.23 4.19 11.71
N ILE A 385 -18.81 3.80 12.84
CA ILE A 385 -18.53 2.47 13.42
C ILE A 385 -19.20 1.36 12.59
N ASP A 386 -18.57 0.18 12.58
CA ASP A 386 -19.07 -1.05 11.97
C ASP A 386 -20.34 -1.57 12.66
N GLY A 387 -21.43 -0.85 12.44
CA GLY A 387 -22.77 -1.20 12.84
C GLY A 387 -23.58 -1.83 11.71
N ASP A 388 -23.40 -1.41 10.45
CA ASP A 388 -24.32 -1.68 9.33
C ASP A 388 -25.80 -1.57 9.70
N THR A 389 -26.33 -0.35 9.59
CA THR A 389 -27.76 -0.11 9.76
C THR A 389 -28.51 -0.55 8.51
N ASN A 390 -29.75 -1.03 8.68
CA ASN A 390 -30.66 -1.14 7.56
C ASN A 390 -31.11 0.27 7.16
N PRO A 391 -30.83 0.76 5.94
CA PRO A 391 -31.21 2.10 5.51
C PRO A 391 -32.73 2.35 5.50
N GLY A 392 -33.57 1.32 5.52
CA GLY A 392 -35.03 1.48 5.51
C GLY A 392 -35.56 1.90 4.14
N PHE A 393 -35.45 1.01 3.17
CA PHE A 393 -36.08 1.19 1.85
C PHE A 393 -37.61 1.11 1.95
N THR A 394 -38.31 1.97 1.19
CA THR A 394 -39.77 1.99 1.09
C THR A 394 -40.22 2.21 -0.36
N GLY A 395 -41.43 1.73 -0.69
CA GLY A 395 -42.01 1.78 -2.04
C GLY A 395 -41.70 0.57 -2.92
N GLY A 396 -40.48 0.03 -2.87
CA GLY A 396 -40.03 -1.09 -3.70
C GLY A 396 -38.63 -1.55 -3.34
N PRO A 397 -38.15 -2.70 -3.83
CA PRO A 397 -36.84 -3.25 -3.44
C PRO A 397 -35.66 -2.56 -4.14
N ALA A 398 -34.47 -2.76 -3.59
CA ALA A 398 -33.23 -2.61 -4.34
C ALA A 398 -33.06 -3.81 -5.29
N ALA A 399 -33.07 -3.55 -6.60
CA ALA A 399 -32.96 -4.54 -7.67
C ALA A 399 -31.52 -4.76 -8.13
N THR A 400 -30.63 -3.79 -7.92
CA THR A 400 -29.19 -3.85 -8.22
C THR A 400 -28.41 -3.17 -7.10
N LEU A 401 -27.26 -3.74 -6.74
CA LEU A 401 -26.32 -3.22 -5.76
C LEU A 401 -24.92 -3.20 -6.37
N VAL A 402 -24.27 -2.04 -6.28
CA VAL A 402 -22.94 -1.80 -6.85
C VAL A 402 -22.03 -1.14 -5.82
N SER A 403 -21.01 -1.85 -5.36
CA SER A 403 -20.00 -1.34 -4.43
C SER A 403 -18.97 -0.50 -5.16
N ILE A 404 -18.80 0.75 -4.79
CA ILE A 404 -17.91 1.71 -5.46
C ILE A 404 -16.73 2.11 -4.53
N PRO A 405 -15.69 2.80 -5.05
CA PRO A 405 -14.54 3.20 -4.24
C PRO A 405 -14.92 4.02 -3.00
N GLY A 406 -14.05 3.98 -1.99
CA GLY A 406 -14.35 4.52 -0.66
C GLY A 406 -15.40 3.70 0.11
N GLY A 407 -15.69 2.47 -0.34
CA GLY A 407 -16.64 1.50 0.22
C GLY A 407 -18.09 2.00 0.34
N LYS A 408 -18.47 2.94 -0.52
CA LYS A 408 -19.87 3.33 -0.73
C LYS A 408 -20.58 2.27 -1.58
N THR A 409 -21.90 2.25 -1.53
CA THR A 409 -22.73 1.36 -2.36
C THR A 409 -23.79 2.16 -3.09
N LEU A 410 -23.90 1.98 -4.40
CA LEU A 410 -25.04 2.41 -5.18
C LEU A 410 -26.11 1.33 -5.14
N ALA A 411 -27.34 1.70 -4.84
CA ALA A 411 -28.50 0.84 -4.97
C ALA A 411 -29.43 1.42 -6.04
N GLY A 412 -29.85 0.57 -6.97
CA GLY A 412 -30.88 0.88 -7.97
C GLY A 412 -32.09 -0.02 -7.74
N GLY A 413 -33.31 0.48 -7.97
CA GLY A 413 -34.53 -0.29 -7.75
C GLY A 413 -35.79 0.50 -8.08
N SER A 414 -36.92 0.13 -7.48
CA SER A 414 -38.21 0.84 -7.62
C SER A 414 -38.65 1.57 -6.35
N PHE A 415 -37.74 1.68 -5.37
CA PHE A 415 -37.97 2.42 -4.14
C PHE A 415 -38.21 3.91 -4.39
N THR A 416 -38.98 4.53 -3.49
CA THR A 416 -39.31 5.96 -3.55
C THR A 416 -38.71 6.76 -2.40
N ASN A 417 -38.34 6.09 -1.31
CA ASN A 417 -37.71 6.70 -0.15
C ASN A 417 -36.76 5.71 0.54
N VAL A 418 -35.64 6.23 1.01
CA VAL A 418 -34.59 5.48 1.72
C VAL A 418 -34.11 6.34 2.89
N GLY A 419 -34.06 5.79 4.10
CA GLY A 419 -33.60 6.51 5.29
C GLY A 419 -34.46 7.73 5.65
N GLY A 420 -35.75 7.73 5.28
CA GLY A 420 -36.65 8.86 5.45
C GLY A 420 -36.51 9.95 4.39
N LEU A 421 -35.53 9.85 3.47
CA LEU A 421 -35.31 10.81 2.39
C LEU A 421 -35.96 10.35 1.09
N ALA A 422 -36.58 11.28 0.36
CA ALA A 422 -37.07 11.01 -0.99
C ALA A 422 -35.88 10.71 -1.92
N ARG A 423 -35.78 9.45 -2.35
CA ARG A 423 -34.70 8.91 -3.20
C ARG A 423 -35.38 7.97 -4.18
N ARG A 424 -35.69 8.43 -5.40
CA ARG A 424 -36.47 7.62 -6.33
C ARG A 424 -35.56 6.88 -7.30
N GLY A 425 -35.68 5.56 -7.29
CA GLY A 425 -35.01 4.66 -8.22
C GLY A 425 -33.52 4.43 -7.98
N MET A 426 -32.77 5.40 -7.45
CA MET A 426 -31.34 5.25 -7.16
C MET A 426 -30.91 6.01 -5.90
N VAL A 427 -30.02 5.40 -5.10
CA VAL A 427 -29.44 6.00 -3.89
C VAL A 427 -27.97 5.59 -3.76
N ARG A 428 -27.16 6.44 -3.12
CA ARG A 428 -25.82 6.08 -2.64
C ARG A 428 -25.84 5.92 -1.12
N LEU A 429 -25.28 4.83 -0.64
CA LEU A 429 -25.15 4.48 0.77
C LEU A 429 -23.69 4.60 1.21
N ASN A 430 -23.49 5.07 2.44
CA ASN A 430 -22.21 5.08 3.13
C ASN A 430 -21.85 3.68 3.63
N TRP A 431 -20.65 3.53 4.18
CA TRP A 431 -20.14 2.26 4.68
C TRP A 431 -21.05 1.62 5.73
N ASN A 432 -21.56 2.42 6.67
CA ASN A 432 -22.49 1.95 7.70
C ASN A 432 -23.91 1.70 7.22
N GLY A 433 -24.19 1.76 5.91
CA GLY A 433 -25.52 1.57 5.35
C GLY A 433 -26.43 2.80 5.39
N SER A 434 -26.02 3.91 6.01
CA SER A 434 -26.78 5.16 5.98
C SER A 434 -26.80 5.80 4.58
N VAL A 435 -27.78 6.64 4.28
CA VAL A 435 -27.86 7.38 3.02
C VAL A 435 -26.75 8.43 2.94
N ASP A 436 -25.99 8.46 1.84
CA ASP A 436 -25.05 9.53 1.52
C ASP A 436 -25.82 10.78 1.07
N THR A 437 -25.91 11.77 1.95
CA THR A 437 -26.64 13.02 1.68
C THR A 437 -25.93 13.92 0.68
N ALA A 438 -24.62 13.75 0.44
CA ALA A 438 -23.87 14.49 -0.57
C ALA A 438 -24.15 14.00 -2.00
N PHE A 439 -24.79 12.83 -2.15
CA PHE A 439 -25.34 12.39 -3.43
C PHE A 439 -26.75 12.96 -3.59
N GLY A 440 -26.97 13.80 -4.60
CA GLY A 440 -28.29 14.33 -4.96
C GLY A 440 -29.26 13.23 -5.42
N ASP A 441 -30.56 13.50 -5.39
CA ASP A 441 -31.57 12.55 -5.90
C ASP A 441 -31.65 12.65 -7.43
N PRO A 442 -31.24 11.62 -8.19
CA PRO A 442 -31.41 11.61 -9.63
C PRO A 442 -32.88 11.48 -10.04
N ASN A 443 -33.79 11.16 -9.10
CA ASN A 443 -35.24 11.06 -9.29
C ASN A 443 -35.61 10.24 -10.53
N LEU A 444 -35.17 8.98 -10.55
CA LEU A 444 -35.46 8.02 -11.62
C LEU A 444 -36.82 7.38 -11.36
N THR A 445 -37.85 7.74 -12.15
CA THR A 445 -39.24 7.31 -11.90
C THR A 445 -39.55 5.96 -12.54
N GLY A 446 -39.23 4.88 -11.82
CA GLY A 446 -39.48 3.49 -12.22
C GLY A 446 -38.41 2.58 -11.65
N TRP A 447 -38.29 1.37 -12.21
CA TRP A 447 -37.23 0.44 -11.90
C TRP A 447 -35.91 0.88 -12.52
N VAL A 448 -34.86 0.76 -11.72
CA VAL A 448 -33.46 0.71 -12.17
C VAL A 448 -32.98 -0.72 -12.00
N TYR A 449 -32.74 -1.41 -13.11
CA TYR A 449 -32.33 -2.82 -13.13
C TYR A 449 -30.80 -3.00 -13.13
N SER A 450 -30.07 -2.00 -13.64
CA SER A 450 -28.62 -2.08 -13.79
C SER A 450 -27.95 -0.71 -13.63
N ILE A 451 -26.73 -0.71 -13.10
CA ILE A 451 -25.88 0.46 -12.91
C ILE A 451 -24.46 0.09 -13.33
N GLY A 452 -23.90 0.82 -14.30
CA GLY A 452 -22.49 0.73 -14.70
C GLY A 452 -21.69 1.92 -14.20
N VAL A 453 -20.43 1.69 -13.83
CA VAL A 453 -19.49 2.74 -13.39
C VAL A 453 -18.47 2.98 -14.49
N GLN A 454 -18.36 4.22 -14.96
CA GLN A 454 -17.37 4.63 -15.96
C GLN A 454 -16.03 4.98 -15.29
N SER A 455 -14.95 4.95 -16.08
CA SER A 455 -13.59 5.24 -15.61
C SER A 455 -13.40 6.69 -15.12
N ASP A 456 -14.25 7.60 -15.57
CA ASP A 456 -14.30 9.01 -15.12
C ASP A 456 -15.12 9.21 -13.83
N GLY A 457 -15.62 8.13 -13.23
CA GLY A 457 -16.41 8.13 -12.00
C GLY A 457 -17.90 8.42 -12.20
N LYS A 458 -18.37 8.66 -13.43
CA LYS A 458 -19.82 8.78 -13.73
C LYS A 458 -20.51 7.41 -13.68
N TYR A 459 -21.82 7.44 -13.48
CA TYR A 459 -22.67 6.25 -13.40
C TYR A 459 -23.65 6.21 -14.57
N VAL A 460 -23.92 5.04 -15.14
CA VAL A 460 -24.95 4.84 -16.16
C VAL A 460 -26.02 3.93 -15.58
N ALA A 461 -27.24 4.42 -15.45
CA ALA A 461 -28.38 3.66 -14.91
C ALA A 461 -29.30 3.22 -16.05
N GLY A 462 -29.58 1.91 -16.13
CA GLY A 462 -30.50 1.28 -17.07
C GLY A 462 -31.73 0.73 -16.35
N GLY A 463 -32.92 0.89 -16.94
CA GLY A 463 -34.16 0.41 -16.35
C GLY A 463 -35.41 0.62 -17.21
N ASP A 464 -36.57 0.63 -16.57
CA ASP A 464 -37.85 0.97 -17.20
C ASP A 464 -38.33 2.41 -16.86
N PHE A 465 -37.54 3.16 -16.09
CA PHE A 465 -37.90 4.49 -15.61
C PHE A 465 -38.31 5.43 -16.75
N THR A 466 -39.33 6.24 -16.48
CA THR A 466 -39.97 7.12 -17.47
C THR A 466 -39.41 8.54 -17.49
N SER A 467 -38.71 8.94 -16.44
CA SER A 467 -38.09 10.26 -16.32
C SER A 467 -36.85 10.21 -15.41
N ALA A 468 -35.98 11.20 -15.56
CA ALA A 468 -34.82 11.45 -14.69
C ALA A 468 -34.75 12.94 -14.34
N ALA A 469 -34.62 13.26 -13.04
CA ALA A 469 -34.66 14.62 -12.51
C ALA A 469 -35.87 15.45 -13.00
N GLY A 470 -37.01 14.78 -13.27
CA GLY A 470 -38.23 15.41 -13.81
C GLY A 470 -38.20 15.72 -15.32
N GLY A 471 -37.10 15.47 -16.02
CA GLY A 471 -37.01 15.59 -17.49
C GLY A 471 -37.40 14.29 -18.21
N SER A 472 -37.67 14.37 -19.53
CA SER A 472 -38.13 13.25 -20.37
C SER A 472 -37.06 12.18 -20.68
N ARG A 473 -36.01 12.06 -19.87
CA ARG A 473 -34.97 11.03 -20.03
C ARG A 473 -35.47 9.72 -19.45
N ALA A 474 -35.72 8.76 -20.32
CA ALA A 474 -36.27 7.46 -19.95
C ALA A 474 -35.27 6.35 -20.28
N LYS A 475 -35.36 5.24 -19.54
CA LYS A 475 -34.71 3.93 -19.76
C LYS A 475 -33.19 3.88 -19.57
N LEU A 476 -32.45 4.92 -19.96
CA LEU A 476 -31.01 5.01 -19.79
C LEU A 476 -30.59 6.44 -19.47
N ALA A 477 -29.85 6.63 -18.38
CA ALA A 477 -29.39 7.95 -17.93
C ALA A 477 -27.95 7.87 -17.44
N ARG A 478 -27.17 8.93 -17.67
CA ARG A 478 -25.85 9.10 -17.05
C ARG A 478 -25.94 10.09 -15.89
N ILE A 479 -25.32 9.75 -14.78
CA ILE A 479 -25.37 10.46 -13.51
C ILE A 479 -23.94 10.82 -13.10
N ASN A 480 -23.73 12.07 -12.71
CA ASN A 480 -22.45 12.57 -12.20
C ASN A 480 -22.16 12.01 -10.81
N PRO A 481 -20.89 12.04 -10.34
CA PRO A 481 -20.52 11.57 -8.99
C PRO A 481 -21.30 12.25 -7.85
N ASN A 482 -21.86 13.45 -8.07
CA ASN A 482 -22.67 14.16 -7.07
C ASN A 482 -24.18 13.84 -7.16
N GLY A 483 -24.62 12.94 -8.04
CA GLY A 483 -26.03 12.54 -8.20
C GLY A 483 -26.84 13.38 -9.20
N THR A 484 -26.25 14.43 -9.78
CA THR A 484 -26.91 15.21 -10.83
C THR A 484 -26.89 14.48 -12.18
N ILE A 485 -27.89 14.71 -13.03
CA ILE A 485 -27.96 14.10 -14.37
C ILE A 485 -26.96 14.78 -15.32
N ASP A 486 -26.17 13.99 -16.05
CA ASP A 486 -25.36 14.47 -17.18
C ASP A 486 -26.27 14.67 -18.40
N ASN A 487 -26.57 15.93 -18.67
CA ASN A 487 -27.51 16.29 -19.72
C ASN A 487 -27.01 15.98 -21.15
N THR A 488 -25.70 15.78 -21.34
CA THR A 488 -25.08 15.55 -22.65
C THR A 488 -25.25 14.11 -23.15
N PHE A 489 -25.61 13.19 -22.26
CA PHE A 489 -25.86 11.79 -22.57
C PHE A 489 -27.38 11.56 -22.68
N ALA A 490 -27.89 11.53 -23.92
CA ALA A 490 -29.34 11.51 -24.17
C ALA A 490 -29.77 10.50 -25.24
N PRO A 491 -29.48 9.19 -25.07
CA PRO A 491 -30.01 8.17 -25.96
C PRO A 491 -31.53 8.07 -25.85
N THR A 492 -32.22 7.77 -26.95
CA THR A 492 -33.67 7.61 -27.01
C THR A 492 -34.06 6.19 -27.40
N PHE A 493 -35.22 5.74 -26.90
CA PHE A 493 -35.75 4.39 -27.07
C PHE A 493 -37.24 4.44 -27.41
N ASN A 494 -37.80 3.34 -27.91
CA ASN A 494 -39.25 3.21 -28.09
C ASN A 494 -40.00 3.24 -26.74
N THR A 495 -41.26 3.66 -26.75
CA THR A 495 -42.07 3.95 -25.55
C THR A 495 -42.08 2.84 -24.49
N ASN A 496 -42.27 1.59 -24.95
CA ASN A 496 -42.37 0.42 -24.07
C ASN A 496 -41.02 -0.26 -23.79
N ALA A 497 -39.90 0.40 -24.10
CA ALA A 497 -38.59 -0.17 -23.87
C ALA A 497 -38.29 -0.32 -22.37
N TRP A 498 -37.40 -1.26 -22.05
CA TRP A 498 -36.65 -1.28 -20.80
C TRP A 498 -35.22 -1.74 -21.06
N ILE A 499 -34.29 -1.32 -20.21
CA ILE A 499 -32.90 -1.79 -20.22
C ILE A 499 -32.70 -2.68 -18.99
N SER A 500 -32.50 -3.98 -19.22
CA SER A 500 -32.34 -4.99 -18.16
C SER A 500 -30.93 -5.03 -17.61
N ASP A 501 -29.94 -4.78 -18.47
CA ASP A 501 -28.51 -4.82 -18.14
C ASP A 501 -27.69 -3.95 -19.11
N LEU A 502 -26.52 -3.52 -18.66
CA LEU A 502 -25.57 -2.77 -19.47
C LEU A 502 -24.13 -3.07 -19.08
N ALA A 503 -23.22 -2.93 -20.05
CA ALA A 503 -21.82 -3.27 -19.93
C ALA A 503 -20.89 -2.21 -20.54
N ILE A 504 -20.07 -1.55 -19.73
CA ILE A 504 -19.05 -0.56 -20.13
C ILE A 504 -17.77 -1.23 -20.63
N GLN A 505 -17.41 -1.06 -21.90
CA GLN A 505 -16.17 -1.55 -22.49
C GLN A 505 -14.94 -0.72 -22.08
N ASN A 506 -13.75 -1.28 -22.28
CA ASN A 506 -12.48 -0.63 -21.93
C ASN A 506 -12.24 0.70 -22.69
N ASP A 507 -12.79 0.83 -23.89
CA ASP A 507 -12.76 2.04 -24.70
C ASP A 507 -13.86 3.06 -24.33
N GLY A 508 -14.61 2.80 -23.26
CA GLY A 508 -15.71 3.64 -22.78
C GLY A 508 -17.03 3.46 -23.53
N LYS A 509 -17.10 2.59 -24.54
CA LYS A 509 -18.37 2.22 -25.20
C LYS A 509 -19.27 1.45 -24.24
N ILE A 510 -20.58 1.42 -24.51
CA ILE A 510 -21.60 0.86 -23.61
C ILE A 510 -22.46 -0.12 -24.38
N ILE A 511 -22.42 -1.40 -24.04
CA ILE A 511 -23.35 -2.40 -24.57
C ILE A 511 -24.60 -2.40 -23.69
N ILE A 512 -25.78 -2.41 -24.28
CA ILE A 512 -27.06 -2.41 -23.57
C ILE A 512 -27.90 -3.60 -24.01
N ALA A 513 -28.62 -4.20 -23.05
CA ALA A 513 -29.58 -5.27 -23.26
C ALA A 513 -30.93 -4.90 -22.64
N GLY A 514 -31.99 -5.46 -23.21
CA GLY A 514 -33.32 -5.32 -22.66
C GLY A 514 -34.40 -5.74 -23.63
N SER A 515 -35.56 -5.11 -23.49
CA SER A 515 -36.65 -5.16 -24.47
C SER A 515 -36.72 -3.80 -25.14
N PHE A 516 -36.29 -3.70 -26.38
CA PHE A 516 -36.39 -2.48 -27.17
C PHE A 516 -36.31 -2.82 -28.66
N THR A 517 -36.93 -1.99 -29.48
CA THR A 517 -37.01 -2.15 -30.94
C THR A 517 -36.31 -1.02 -31.69
N SER A 518 -35.89 0.03 -30.99
CA SER A 518 -35.12 1.12 -31.57
C SER A 518 -34.22 1.82 -30.56
N VAL A 519 -33.10 2.35 -31.05
CA VAL A 519 -32.16 3.20 -30.31
C VAL A 519 -31.84 4.41 -31.18
N ASN A 520 -32.02 5.62 -30.66
CA ASN A 520 -31.81 6.88 -31.39
C ASN A 520 -32.55 6.91 -32.74
N GLY A 521 -33.78 6.38 -32.77
CA GLY A 521 -34.60 6.27 -33.99
C GLY A 521 -34.17 5.18 -34.98
N THR A 522 -33.04 4.49 -34.75
CA THR A 522 -32.56 3.39 -35.59
C THR A 522 -33.11 2.06 -35.09
N ALA A 523 -33.63 1.21 -35.98
CA ALA A 523 -34.13 -0.11 -35.62
C ALA A 523 -33.01 -1.00 -35.04
N LYS A 524 -33.19 -1.44 -33.80
CA LYS A 524 -32.27 -2.33 -33.06
C LYS A 524 -33.09 -3.17 -32.10
N SER A 525 -32.93 -4.50 -32.18
CA SER A 525 -33.72 -5.44 -31.39
C SER A 525 -32.92 -5.96 -30.20
N ASN A 526 -33.29 -5.50 -29.01
CA ASN A 526 -32.96 -6.07 -27.69
C ASN A 526 -31.47 -6.06 -27.27
N ILE A 527 -30.54 -5.78 -28.17
CA ILE A 527 -29.13 -5.52 -27.88
C ILE A 527 -28.58 -4.41 -28.79
N ALA A 528 -27.76 -3.52 -28.23
CA ALA A 528 -27.07 -2.47 -28.99
C ALA A 528 -25.76 -2.06 -28.29
N ARG A 529 -24.88 -1.37 -29.03
CA ARG A 529 -23.71 -0.69 -28.47
C ARG A 529 -23.82 0.81 -28.69
N LEU A 530 -23.51 1.59 -27.67
CA LEU A 530 -23.40 3.04 -27.69
C LEU A 530 -21.92 3.45 -27.58
N ASN A 531 -21.58 4.59 -28.18
CA ASN A 531 -20.33 5.28 -27.87
C ASN A 531 -20.37 5.88 -26.46
N SER A 532 -19.22 6.30 -25.94
CA SER A 532 -19.11 6.91 -24.60
C SER A 532 -19.95 8.18 -24.40
N ASN A 533 -20.35 8.84 -25.49
CA ASN A 533 -21.23 10.01 -25.48
C ASN A 533 -22.74 9.65 -25.60
N GLY A 534 -23.10 8.38 -25.74
CA GLY A 534 -24.50 7.92 -25.85
C GLY A 534 -25.06 7.86 -27.28
N THR A 535 -24.25 8.20 -28.29
CA THR A 535 -24.62 7.95 -29.70
C THR A 535 -24.56 6.45 -30.03
N LEU A 536 -25.34 6.00 -31.02
CA LEU A 536 -25.36 4.59 -31.41
C LEU A 536 -24.07 4.23 -32.17
N ASP A 537 -23.42 3.13 -31.78
CA ASP A 537 -22.32 2.54 -32.55
C ASP A 537 -22.89 1.55 -33.58
N THR A 538 -22.89 1.96 -34.84
CA THR A 538 -23.44 1.17 -35.95
C THR A 538 -22.56 0.00 -36.37
N SER A 539 -21.28 -0.04 -35.96
CA SER A 539 -20.37 -1.15 -36.24
C SER A 539 -20.71 -2.42 -35.44
N PHE A 540 -21.56 -2.30 -34.40
CA PHE A 540 -22.08 -3.44 -33.65
C PHE A 540 -23.43 -3.89 -34.21
N THR A 541 -23.47 -5.09 -34.79
CA THR A 541 -24.62 -5.60 -35.56
C THR A 541 -25.47 -6.64 -34.83
N GLY A 542 -25.22 -6.89 -33.54
CA GLY A 542 -25.98 -7.89 -32.77
C GLY A 542 -27.48 -7.60 -32.72
N ALA A 543 -28.29 -8.65 -32.79
CA ALA A 543 -29.74 -8.62 -32.62
C ALA A 543 -30.25 -9.93 -32.00
N ALA A 544 -31.26 -9.82 -31.12
CA ALA A 544 -31.97 -10.96 -30.55
C ALA A 544 -33.48 -10.81 -30.78
N ASP A 545 -34.19 -11.92 -30.97
CA ASP A 545 -35.64 -11.92 -31.27
C ASP A 545 -36.53 -11.61 -30.07
N GLN A 546 -36.07 -11.92 -28.85
CA GLN A 546 -36.73 -11.55 -27.59
C GLN A 546 -35.76 -10.82 -26.65
N ALA A 547 -36.28 -10.43 -25.49
CA ALA A 547 -35.55 -9.68 -24.48
C ALA A 547 -34.26 -10.40 -24.04
N VAL A 548 -33.16 -9.64 -24.05
CA VAL A 548 -31.90 -10.03 -23.42
C VAL A 548 -31.94 -9.52 -21.98
N LEU A 549 -31.65 -10.38 -21.01
CA LEU A 549 -31.71 -10.06 -19.57
C LEU A 549 -30.34 -9.72 -18.98
N ARG A 550 -29.28 -10.31 -19.53
CA ARG A 550 -27.91 -10.17 -19.05
C ARG A 550 -26.90 -10.12 -20.19
N ILE A 551 -25.86 -9.31 -20.02
CA ILE A 551 -24.71 -9.22 -20.92
C ILE A 551 -23.44 -9.52 -20.14
N ALA A 552 -22.41 -10.08 -20.75
CA ALA A 552 -21.03 -10.05 -20.26
C ALA A 552 -20.03 -9.87 -21.37
N ILE A 553 -19.02 -9.02 -21.16
CA ILE A 553 -17.85 -8.90 -22.03
C ILE A 553 -16.77 -9.86 -21.52
N THR A 554 -16.54 -10.99 -22.17
CA THR A 554 -15.55 -12.00 -21.78
C THR A 554 -14.10 -11.49 -21.91
N GLY A 555 -13.13 -12.19 -21.30
CA GLY A 555 -11.72 -11.79 -21.28
C GLY A 555 -11.05 -11.68 -22.66
N ASP A 556 -11.62 -12.34 -23.67
CA ASP A 556 -11.24 -12.23 -25.09
C ASP A 556 -11.95 -11.08 -25.84
N GLY A 557 -12.70 -10.22 -25.14
CA GLY A 557 -13.41 -9.07 -25.70
C GLY A 557 -14.72 -9.41 -26.43
N LYS A 558 -15.17 -10.67 -26.37
CA LYS A 558 -16.48 -11.10 -26.89
C LYS A 558 -17.60 -10.78 -25.92
N VAL A 559 -18.86 -10.96 -26.35
CA VAL A 559 -20.05 -10.59 -25.60
C VAL A 559 -20.95 -11.81 -25.38
N LEU A 560 -21.00 -12.35 -24.17
CA LEU A 560 -21.96 -13.35 -23.73
C LEU A 560 -23.30 -12.68 -23.42
N ILE A 561 -24.41 -13.30 -23.82
CA ILE A 561 -25.76 -12.81 -23.58
C ILE A 561 -26.64 -13.94 -23.06
N GLY A 562 -27.58 -13.58 -22.18
CA GLY A 562 -28.56 -14.49 -21.61
C GLY A 562 -29.93 -13.81 -21.54
N GLY A 563 -31.01 -14.55 -21.77
CA GLY A 563 -32.36 -14.00 -21.74
C GLY A 563 -33.42 -14.95 -22.27
N TYR A 564 -34.53 -14.39 -22.75
CA TYR A 564 -35.70 -15.14 -23.25
C TYR A 564 -35.63 -15.46 -24.75
N PHE A 565 -34.53 -15.11 -25.43
CA PHE A 565 -34.41 -15.24 -26.88
C PHE A 565 -34.30 -16.69 -27.35
N ALA A 566 -34.88 -16.97 -28.52
CA ALA A 566 -34.73 -18.23 -29.22
C ALA A 566 -33.72 -18.11 -30.37
N ASN A 567 -33.55 -16.90 -30.92
CA ASN A 567 -32.69 -16.64 -32.06
C ASN A 567 -31.82 -15.40 -31.84
N VAL A 568 -30.56 -15.50 -32.30
CA VAL A 568 -29.58 -14.42 -32.28
C VAL A 568 -28.97 -14.28 -33.66
N ASN A 569 -29.07 -13.09 -34.26
CA ASN A 569 -28.70 -12.81 -35.65
C ASN A 569 -29.29 -13.82 -36.66
N GLY A 570 -30.53 -14.28 -36.42
CA GLY A 570 -31.22 -15.27 -37.26
C GLY A 570 -30.81 -16.73 -37.04
N ALA A 571 -29.87 -17.02 -36.15
CA ALA A 571 -29.47 -18.39 -35.79
C ALA A 571 -30.14 -18.85 -34.49
N ALA A 572 -30.61 -20.10 -34.44
CA ALA A 572 -31.21 -20.69 -33.24
C ALA A 572 -30.18 -20.79 -32.10
N LYS A 573 -30.38 -19.98 -31.06
CA LYS A 573 -29.53 -19.88 -29.87
C LYS A 573 -30.46 -19.62 -28.69
N VAL A 574 -30.96 -20.68 -28.06
CA VAL A 574 -31.99 -20.55 -27.02
C VAL A 574 -31.38 -20.14 -25.70
N GLY A 575 -31.80 -18.98 -25.20
CA GLY A 575 -31.57 -18.48 -23.85
C GLY A 575 -30.15 -18.04 -23.51
N ILE A 576 -29.13 -18.51 -24.24
CA ILE A 576 -27.72 -18.11 -24.08
C ILE A 576 -26.99 -18.10 -25.42
N ALA A 577 -26.15 -17.09 -25.65
CA ALA A 577 -25.29 -17.00 -26.84
C ALA A 577 -24.03 -16.18 -26.55
N ARG A 578 -22.97 -16.39 -27.32
CA ARG A 578 -21.80 -15.50 -27.35
C ARG A 578 -21.70 -14.81 -28.71
N LEU A 579 -21.30 -13.55 -28.72
CA LEU A 579 -21.12 -12.69 -29.89
C LEU A 579 -19.67 -12.23 -29.97
N ASN A 580 -19.14 -12.03 -31.17
CA ASN A 580 -17.87 -11.36 -31.38
C ASN A 580 -17.96 -9.86 -31.02
N SER A 581 -16.82 -9.18 -30.98
CA SER A 581 -16.74 -7.73 -30.66
C SER A 581 -17.52 -6.83 -31.64
N THR A 582 -17.85 -7.33 -32.83
CA THR A 582 -18.69 -6.69 -33.86
C THR A 582 -20.18 -7.01 -33.72
N GLY A 583 -20.57 -7.88 -32.78
CA GLY A 583 -21.96 -8.31 -32.58
C GLY A 583 -22.41 -9.48 -33.45
N THR A 584 -21.57 -10.00 -34.36
CA THR A 584 -21.83 -11.25 -35.09
C THR A 584 -21.79 -12.45 -34.14
N THR A 585 -22.56 -13.51 -34.40
CA THR A 585 -22.60 -14.71 -33.54
C THR A 585 -21.25 -15.43 -33.50
N ASP A 586 -20.80 -15.82 -32.31
CA ASP A 586 -19.64 -16.69 -32.14
C ASP A 586 -20.06 -18.16 -32.31
N THR A 587 -19.67 -18.77 -33.43
CA THR A 587 -20.04 -20.14 -33.76
C THR A 587 -19.26 -21.18 -32.94
N ALA A 588 -18.15 -20.81 -32.31
CA ALA A 588 -17.38 -21.70 -31.44
C ALA A 588 -18.07 -21.90 -30.08
N PHE A 589 -19.05 -21.06 -29.73
CA PHE A 589 -19.85 -21.23 -28.53
C PHE A 589 -21.13 -22.02 -28.83
N SER A 590 -21.22 -23.24 -28.29
CA SER A 590 -22.32 -24.16 -28.53
C SER A 590 -22.95 -24.63 -27.23
N THR A 591 -24.20 -24.24 -26.99
CA THR A 591 -25.00 -24.67 -25.84
C THR A 591 -26.44 -24.91 -26.27
N THR A 592 -27.07 -25.93 -25.71
CA THR A 592 -28.51 -26.21 -25.88
C THR A 592 -29.18 -26.24 -24.51
N LEU A 593 -30.17 -25.38 -24.32
CA LEU A 593 -31.02 -25.38 -23.13
C LEU A 593 -32.33 -26.10 -23.43
N GLY A 594 -32.81 -26.91 -22.48
CA GLY A 594 -34.13 -27.52 -22.53
C GLY A 594 -34.94 -27.20 -21.27
N GLY A 595 -36.27 -27.21 -21.41
CA GLY A 595 -37.21 -26.79 -20.37
C GLY A 595 -38.62 -27.30 -20.65
N THR A 596 -39.48 -27.31 -19.63
CA THR A 596 -40.93 -27.54 -19.79
C THR A 596 -41.67 -26.31 -20.32
N ILE A 597 -41.05 -25.14 -20.20
CA ILE A 597 -41.39 -23.86 -20.84
C ILE A 597 -40.18 -23.40 -21.66
N GLU A 598 -40.29 -22.30 -22.44
CA GLU A 598 -39.14 -21.71 -23.14
C GLU A 598 -38.00 -21.44 -22.15
N PRO A 599 -36.86 -22.16 -22.25
CA PRO A 599 -35.82 -22.07 -21.25
C PRO A 599 -35.02 -20.79 -21.43
N TYR A 600 -34.70 -20.12 -20.31
CA TYR A 600 -33.99 -18.84 -20.33
C TYR A 600 -32.89 -18.79 -19.26
N VAL A 601 -31.91 -17.92 -19.51
CA VAL A 601 -30.87 -17.57 -18.53
C VAL A 601 -31.18 -16.19 -17.95
N ASP A 602 -31.38 -16.14 -16.64
CA ASP A 602 -31.69 -14.92 -15.87
C ASP A 602 -30.42 -14.27 -15.32
N ASN A 603 -29.43 -15.09 -14.97
CA ASN A 603 -28.15 -14.63 -14.45
C ASN A 603 -27.02 -15.59 -14.87
N PHE A 604 -25.80 -15.08 -15.02
CA PHE A 604 -24.62 -15.90 -15.16
C PHE A 604 -23.41 -15.18 -14.56
N VAL A 605 -22.42 -15.93 -14.10
CA VAL A 605 -21.10 -15.45 -13.68
C VAL A 605 -20.06 -16.19 -14.47
N ILE A 606 -19.00 -15.52 -14.91
CA ILE A 606 -17.86 -16.19 -15.52
C ILE A 606 -16.70 -16.10 -14.53
N ASP A 607 -16.06 -17.24 -14.24
CA ASP A 607 -14.91 -17.31 -13.35
C ASP A 607 -13.59 -17.06 -14.09
N ARG A 608 -12.47 -17.01 -13.36
CA ARG A 608 -11.13 -16.80 -13.95
C ARG A 608 -10.69 -17.80 -15.02
N PHE A 609 -11.29 -18.99 -15.06
CA PHE A 609 -10.93 -20.00 -16.07
C PHE A 609 -11.79 -19.86 -17.33
N GLY A 610 -12.64 -18.83 -17.40
CA GLY A 610 -13.59 -18.64 -18.50
C GLY A 610 -14.78 -19.60 -18.41
N ARG A 611 -14.96 -20.32 -17.30
CA ARG A 611 -16.15 -21.17 -17.09
C ARG A 611 -17.32 -20.29 -16.70
N ILE A 612 -18.51 -20.65 -17.14
CA ILE A 612 -19.71 -19.82 -17.06
C ILE A 612 -20.72 -20.53 -16.16
N LEU A 613 -20.90 -20.04 -14.94
CA LEU A 613 -21.98 -20.46 -14.05
C LEU A 613 -23.28 -19.79 -14.50
N ILE A 614 -24.24 -20.55 -14.98
CA ILE A 614 -25.54 -20.05 -15.45
C ILE A 614 -26.64 -20.35 -14.44
N ALA A 615 -27.58 -19.42 -14.32
CA ALA A 615 -28.81 -19.54 -13.56
C ALA A 615 -30.01 -19.02 -14.36
N GLY A 616 -31.14 -19.69 -14.25
CA GLY A 616 -32.35 -19.33 -15.00
C GLY A 616 -33.41 -20.41 -14.89
N ALA A 617 -34.41 -20.40 -15.77
CA ALA A 617 -35.41 -21.47 -15.82
C ALA A 617 -35.08 -22.44 -16.96
N PHE A 618 -34.31 -23.47 -16.66
CA PHE A 618 -34.02 -24.59 -17.55
C PHE A 618 -34.03 -25.89 -16.74
N THR A 619 -34.33 -27.01 -17.40
CA THR A 619 -34.34 -28.36 -16.80
C THR A 619 -33.28 -29.28 -17.41
N THR A 620 -32.75 -28.93 -18.58
CA THR A 620 -31.61 -29.61 -19.18
C THR A 620 -30.62 -28.63 -19.81
N VAL A 621 -29.34 -29.01 -19.83
CA VAL A 621 -28.26 -28.27 -20.51
C VAL A 621 -27.39 -29.28 -21.26
N ASN A 622 -27.26 -29.10 -22.58
CA ASN A 622 -26.57 -30.01 -23.50
C ASN A 622 -27.03 -31.48 -23.32
N GLY A 623 -28.34 -31.69 -23.15
CA GLY A 623 -28.96 -33.01 -22.94
C GLY A 623 -28.84 -33.58 -21.52
N ALA A 624 -28.04 -32.98 -20.63
CA ALA A 624 -27.93 -33.43 -19.24
C ALA A 624 -29.03 -32.79 -18.36
N ALA A 625 -29.60 -33.55 -17.42
CA ALA A 625 -30.56 -33.04 -16.45
C ALA A 625 -29.89 -32.05 -15.48
N ARG A 626 -30.24 -30.78 -15.61
CA ARG A 626 -29.66 -29.64 -14.88
C ARG A 626 -30.77 -28.64 -14.63
N THR A 627 -31.20 -28.51 -13.39
CA THR A 627 -32.35 -27.67 -13.05
C THR A 627 -31.89 -26.37 -12.40
N TYR A 628 -32.27 -25.24 -12.97
CA TYR A 628 -32.04 -23.86 -12.49
C TYR A 628 -30.59 -23.37 -12.39
N ILE A 629 -29.59 -24.24 -12.28
CA ILE A 629 -28.18 -23.88 -12.19
C ILE A 629 -27.29 -24.91 -12.90
N ASN A 630 -26.26 -24.44 -13.60
CA ASN A 630 -25.24 -25.29 -14.23
C ASN A 630 -23.94 -24.50 -14.43
N ARG A 631 -22.81 -25.18 -14.64
CA ARG A 631 -21.57 -24.55 -15.10
C ARG A 631 -21.17 -25.07 -16.47
N LEU A 632 -20.86 -24.15 -17.37
CA LEU A 632 -20.36 -24.40 -18.72
C LEU A 632 -18.86 -24.12 -18.79
N ASN A 633 -18.16 -24.76 -19.72
CA ASN A 633 -16.83 -24.34 -20.15
C ASN A 633 -16.94 -23.12 -21.07
N ALA A 634 -15.81 -22.50 -21.39
CA ALA A 634 -15.75 -21.31 -22.24
C ALA A 634 -16.30 -21.53 -23.67
N ASP A 635 -16.40 -22.78 -24.12
CA ASP A 635 -16.97 -23.17 -25.43
C ASP A 635 -18.47 -23.48 -25.37
N GLY A 636 -19.09 -23.42 -24.19
CA GLY A 636 -20.51 -23.71 -23.99
C GLY A 636 -20.84 -25.18 -23.70
N THR A 637 -19.85 -26.07 -23.63
CA THR A 637 -20.02 -27.46 -23.19
C THR A 637 -20.22 -27.53 -21.67
N ASN A 638 -20.81 -28.63 -21.14
CA ASN A 638 -20.96 -28.79 -19.70
C ASN A 638 -19.60 -29.01 -19.01
N ASP A 639 -19.37 -28.32 -17.89
CA ASP A 639 -18.26 -28.67 -17.00
C ASP A 639 -18.57 -29.98 -16.26
N GLY A 640 -17.87 -31.05 -16.63
CA GLY A 640 -18.04 -32.38 -16.05
C GLY A 640 -17.68 -32.46 -14.56
N THR A 641 -16.94 -31.48 -14.02
CA THR A 641 -16.58 -31.41 -12.60
C THR A 641 -17.64 -30.74 -11.73
N PHE A 642 -18.69 -30.17 -12.34
CA PHE A 642 -19.75 -29.47 -11.62
C PHE A 642 -20.95 -30.39 -11.37
N THR A 643 -21.20 -30.66 -10.09
CA THR A 643 -22.36 -31.38 -9.53
C THR A 643 -23.29 -30.38 -8.82
N PRO A 644 -24.24 -29.74 -9.54
CA PRO A 644 -25.15 -28.77 -8.95
C PRO A 644 -26.08 -29.41 -7.93
N PRO A 645 -26.55 -28.64 -6.93
CA PRO A 645 -27.59 -29.10 -6.03
C PRO A 645 -28.96 -29.08 -6.73
N THR A 646 -29.92 -29.83 -6.18
CA THR A 646 -31.32 -29.74 -6.60
C THR A 646 -31.98 -28.56 -5.89
N LEU A 647 -32.53 -27.63 -6.65
CA LEU A 647 -33.29 -26.47 -6.16
C LEU A 647 -34.75 -26.58 -6.61
N ASP A 648 -35.68 -26.09 -5.80
CA ASP A 648 -37.12 -26.07 -6.10
C ASP A 648 -37.56 -24.82 -6.89
N SER A 649 -36.70 -23.82 -7.02
CA SER A 649 -36.98 -22.59 -7.78
C SER A 649 -35.69 -21.94 -8.33
N SER A 650 -35.86 -20.84 -9.07
CA SER A 650 -34.79 -20.13 -9.77
C SER A 650 -33.79 -19.46 -8.83
N VAL A 651 -32.51 -19.54 -9.19
CA VAL A 651 -31.44 -18.66 -8.68
C VAL A 651 -31.47 -17.36 -9.48
N ARG A 652 -31.37 -16.22 -8.80
CA ARG A 652 -31.48 -14.87 -9.38
C ARG A 652 -30.23 -14.01 -9.19
N ALA A 653 -29.47 -14.29 -8.14
CA ALA A 653 -28.19 -13.64 -7.85
C ALA A 653 -27.10 -14.69 -7.64
N LEU A 654 -25.93 -14.42 -8.20
CA LEU A 654 -24.76 -15.27 -8.16
C LEU A 654 -23.53 -14.42 -7.81
N SER A 655 -22.54 -15.01 -7.14
CA SER A 655 -21.22 -14.41 -6.96
C SER A 655 -20.18 -15.51 -6.75
N VAL A 656 -18.92 -15.26 -7.13
CA VAL A 656 -17.80 -16.18 -6.92
C VAL A 656 -16.65 -15.43 -6.28
N ASP A 657 -16.13 -15.91 -5.15
CA ASP A 657 -14.98 -15.28 -4.50
C ASP A 657 -13.62 -15.85 -4.94
N LEU A 658 -12.53 -15.26 -4.44
CA LEU A 658 -11.15 -15.66 -4.79
C LEU A 658 -10.77 -17.08 -4.36
N ASN A 659 -11.46 -17.65 -3.36
CA ASN A 659 -11.32 -19.06 -2.99
C ASN A 659 -12.17 -19.98 -3.89
N GLN A 660 -12.79 -19.42 -4.92
CA GLN A 660 -13.72 -20.10 -5.83
C GLN A 660 -14.92 -20.71 -5.11
N ARG A 661 -15.39 -20.06 -4.04
CA ARG A 661 -16.66 -20.40 -3.41
C ARG A 661 -17.77 -19.71 -4.19
N ILE A 662 -18.85 -20.43 -4.42
CA ILE A 662 -19.97 -19.96 -5.20
C ILE A 662 -21.09 -19.57 -4.24
N PHE A 663 -21.56 -18.34 -4.33
CA PHE A 663 -22.70 -17.84 -3.58
C PHE A 663 -23.91 -17.78 -4.50
N ILE A 664 -25.02 -18.37 -4.06
CA ILE A 664 -26.28 -18.40 -4.80
C ILE A 664 -27.38 -17.77 -3.95
N ALA A 665 -28.24 -16.97 -4.57
CA ALA A 665 -29.46 -16.49 -3.94
C ALA A 665 -30.63 -16.35 -4.92
N GLY A 666 -31.85 -16.45 -4.41
CA GLY A 666 -33.06 -16.38 -5.24
C GLY A 666 -34.34 -16.72 -4.49
N ARG A 667 -35.29 -17.33 -5.20
CA ARG A 667 -36.66 -17.66 -4.69
C ARG A 667 -36.80 -19.08 -4.14
N TRP A 668 -35.76 -19.88 -4.25
CA TRP A 668 -35.78 -21.28 -3.83
C TRP A 668 -35.92 -21.38 -2.31
N THR A 669 -36.68 -22.38 -1.87
CA THR A 669 -36.98 -22.63 -0.45
C THR A 669 -36.34 -23.91 0.06
N THR A 670 -35.87 -24.77 -0.85
CA THR A 670 -35.19 -26.01 -0.52
C THR A 670 -33.93 -26.18 -1.36
N ILE A 671 -32.91 -26.80 -0.75
CA ILE A 671 -31.69 -27.26 -1.43
C ILE A 671 -31.49 -28.72 -1.08
N ASN A 672 -31.40 -29.57 -2.11
CA ASN A 672 -31.41 -31.04 -1.98
C ASN A 672 -32.59 -31.56 -1.14
N GLY A 673 -33.77 -30.91 -1.27
CA GLY A 673 -34.99 -31.25 -0.51
C GLY A 673 -35.01 -30.78 0.95
N VAL A 674 -33.94 -30.15 1.45
CA VAL A 674 -33.89 -29.60 2.81
C VAL A 674 -34.35 -28.15 2.80
N ALA A 675 -35.31 -27.79 3.66
CA ALA A 675 -35.81 -26.42 3.82
C ALA A 675 -34.68 -25.47 4.22
N ARG A 676 -34.31 -24.57 3.30
CA ARG A 676 -33.26 -23.56 3.42
C ARG A 676 -33.68 -22.37 2.55
N PRO A 677 -34.10 -21.23 3.14
CA PRO A 677 -34.60 -20.11 2.35
C PRO A 677 -33.47 -19.34 1.66
N GLY A 678 -33.45 -19.38 0.32
CA GLY A 678 -33.04 -18.28 -0.55
C GLY A 678 -31.56 -17.88 -0.65
N VAL A 679 -30.66 -18.34 0.23
CA VAL A 679 -29.21 -18.05 0.16
C VAL A 679 -28.34 -19.25 0.57
N ALA A 680 -27.33 -19.60 -0.23
CA ALA A 680 -26.38 -20.68 0.08
C ALA A 680 -24.97 -20.43 -0.47
N GLU A 681 -24.00 -21.10 0.17
CA GLU A 681 -22.63 -21.25 -0.32
C GLU A 681 -22.46 -22.66 -0.88
N LEU A 682 -21.92 -22.76 -2.09
CA LEU A 682 -21.54 -24.00 -2.75
C LEU A 682 -20.02 -24.09 -2.88
N GLY A 683 -19.50 -25.31 -2.81
CA GLY A 683 -18.12 -25.61 -3.18
C GLY A 683 -17.90 -25.42 -4.68
N LEU A 684 -16.64 -25.39 -5.09
CA LEU A 684 -16.28 -25.21 -6.50
C LEU A 684 -16.84 -26.30 -7.43
N ASN A 685 -17.00 -27.52 -6.93
CA ASN A 685 -17.66 -28.60 -7.67
C ASN A 685 -19.19 -28.46 -7.68
N GLY A 686 -19.77 -27.38 -7.13
CA GLY A 686 -21.22 -27.19 -7.05
C GLY A 686 -21.89 -27.90 -5.88
N SER A 687 -21.15 -28.68 -5.07
CA SER A 687 -21.74 -29.32 -3.89
C SER A 687 -22.18 -28.27 -2.86
N PHE A 688 -23.26 -28.56 -2.14
CA PHE A 688 -23.68 -27.71 -1.04
C PHE A 688 -22.61 -27.69 0.06
N ALA A 689 -22.09 -26.49 0.38
CA ALA A 689 -21.08 -26.32 1.44
C ALA A 689 -21.75 -26.00 2.76
N ARG A 690 -22.46 -24.87 2.84
CA ARG A 690 -23.18 -24.43 4.06
C ARG A 690 -24.25 -23.38 3.74
N THR A 691 -25.14 -23.17 4.70
CA THR A 691 -26.03 -22.01 4.72
C THR A 691 -25.31 -20.84 5.39
N LEU A 692 -25.28 -19.69 4.73
CA LEU A 692 -24.81 -18.45 5.37
C LEU A 692 -25.75 -18.04 6.51
N VAL A 693 -25.27 -17.21 7.43
CA VAL A 693 -26.10 -16.60 8.50
C VAL A 693 -27.00 -15.53 7.87
N ALA A 694 -27.96 -15.95 7.05
CA ALA A 694 -28.88 -15.10 6.28
C ALA A 694 -30.30 -15.69 6.21
N SER A 695 -30.73 -16.45 7.22
CA SER A 695 -32.04 -17.12 7.21
C SER A 695 -33.20 -16.12 7.10
N GLY A 696 -34.15 -16.33 6.17
CA GLY A 696 -35.32 -15.46 5.95
C GLY A 696 -35.24 -14.54 4.73
N ALA A 697 -34.10 -14.51 4.02
CA ALA A 697 -33.95 -13.79 2.74
C ALA A 697 -34.64 -14.53 1.58
N ASN A 698 -35.98 -14.49 1.52
CA ASN A 698 -36.79 -15.39 0.69
C ASN A 698 -36.91 -15.02 -0.81
N ASP A 699 -36.51 -13.80 -1.23
CA ASP A 699 -36.46 -13.40 -2.66
C ASP A 699 -35.36 -12.35 -2.84
N VAL A 700 -34.14 -12.81 -3.11
CA VAL A 700 -32.97 -11.95 -3.36
C VAL A 700 -32.81 -11.71 -4.87
N LEU A 701 -32.77 -10.45 -5.27
CA LEU A 701 -32.62 -10.01 -6.66
C LEU A 701 -31.17 -9.68 -7.02
N SER A 702 -30.41 -9.16 -6.07
CA SER A 702 -29.02 -8.73 -6.29
C SER A 702 -28.14 -9.09 -5.09
N MET A 703 -26.88 -9.39 -5.40
CA MET A 703 -25.84 -9.65 -4.42
C MET A 703 -24.54 -8.96 -4.85
N THR A 704 -23.84 -8.32 -3.91
CA THR A 704 -22.47 -7.80 -4.15
C THR A 704 -21.62 -7.95 -2.91
N HIS A 705 -20.31 -8.12 -3.06
CA HIS A 705 -19.39 -8.12 -1.93
C HIS A 705 -18.83 -6.72 -1.70
N ARG A 706 -18.62 -6.37 -0.44
CA ARG A 706 -17.92 -5.16 -0.04
C ARG A 706 -16.46 -5.42 0.35
N PRO A 707 -15.59 -4.39 0.32
CA PRO A 707 -14.17 -4.52 0.68
C PRO A 707 -13.90 -4.93 2.15
N ASP A 708 -14.92 -4.97 3.00
CA ASP A 708 -14.84 -5.44 4.38
C ASP A 708 -15.19 -6.91 4.55
N GLY A 709 -15.38 -7.65 3.45
CA GLY A 709 -15.70 -9.07 3.47
C GLY A 709 -17.17 -9.39 3.77
N LYS A 710 -18.05 -8.38 3.75
CA LYS A 710 -19.50 -8.57 3.81
C LYS A 710 -20.10 -8.76 2.43
N ILE A 711 -21.18 -9.52 2.38
CA ILE A 711 -22.07 -9.65 1.23
C ILE A 711 -23.31 -8.80 1.49
N LEU A 712 -23.66 -7.96 0.51
CA LEU A 712 -24.90 -7.19 0.51
C LEU A 712 -25.95 -7.92 -0.32
N PHE A 713 -27.19 -7.87 0.14
CA PHE A 713 -28.36 -8.40 -0.53
C PHE A 713 -29.38 -7.30 -0.78
N GLY A 714 -29.99 -7.30 -1.96
CA GLY A 714 -31.15 -6.49 -2.31
C GLY A 714 -32.28 -7.39 -2.82
N GLY A 715 -33.54 -7.13 -2.43
CA GLY A 715 -34.67 -7.93 -2.91
C GLY A 715 -35.98 -7.75 -2.14
N TYR A 716 -36.91 -8.69 -2.30
CA TYR A 716 -38.23 -8.70 -1.66
C TYR A 716 -38.21 -9.54 -0.38
N PHE A 717 -37.40 -9.14 0.60
CA PHE A 717 -37.36 -9.76 1.92
C PHE A 717 -37.61 -8.71 3.02
N THR A 718 -38.11 -9.16 4.17
CA THR A 718 -38.40 -8.32 5.33
C THR A 718 -37.58 -8.70 6.57
N THR A 719 -37.02 -9.91 6.57
CA THR A 719 -36.18 -10.41 7.64
C THR A 719 -34.96 -11.13 7.09
N VAL A 720 -33.84 -11.02 7.80
CA VAL A 720 -32.62 -11.79 7.54
C VAL A 720 -31.99 -12.10 8.89
N SER A 721 -31.70 -13.36 9.16
CA SER A 721 -31.14 -13.86 10.43
C SER A 721 -32.00 -13.53 11.65
N GLY A 722 -33.33 -13.55 11.47
CA GLY A 722 -34.30 -13.22 12.53
C GLY A 722 -34.44 -11.72 12.82
N LEU A 723 -33.67 -10.87 12.14
CA LEU A 723 -33.70 -9.41 12.29
C LEU A 723 -34.55 -8.76 11.19
N SER A 724 -35.23 -7.67 11.51
CA SER A 724 -35.97 -6.89 10.50
C SER A 724 -35.01 -6.21 9.54
N ARG A 725 -34.99 -6.71 8.30
CA ARG A 725 -34.12 -6.27 7.21
C ARG A 725 -34.98 -6.11 5.96
N ASN A 726 -35.73 -5.02 5.89
CA ASN A 726 -36.56 -4.72 4.74
C ASN A 726 -35.72 -4.38 3.51
N GLN A 727 -35.79 -5.24 2.50
CA GLN A 727 -35.30 -5.08 1.14
C GLN A 727 -33.79 -4.92 0.93
N PHE A 728 -33.03 -4.71 2.02
CA PHE A 728 -31.58 -4.62 2.03
C PHE A 728 -31.01 -5.31 3.28
N ALA A 729 -29.90 -6.02 3.11
CA ALA A 729 -29.16 -6.63 4.21
C ALA A 729 -27.66 -6.68 3.90
N ALA A 730 -26.83 -6.56 4.93
CA ALA A 730 -25.40 -6.84 4.89
C ALA A 730 -25.10 -8.01 5.83
N VAL A 731 -24.35 -9.01 5.36
CA VAL A 731 -24.03 -10.22 6.12
C VAL A 731 -22.55 -10.56 5.98
N ARG A 732 -21.91 -10.88 7.11
CA ARG A 732 -20.50 -11.32 7.15
C ARG A 732 -20.36 -12.78 6.74
N THR A 733 -19.32 -13.07 5.96
CA THR A 733 -18.99 -14.44 5.52
C THR A 733 -18.11 -15.20 6.51
N GLY A 734 -17.47 -14.49 7.45
CA GLY A 734 -16.60 -15.06 8.50
C GLY A 734 -15.19 -15.45 8.06
N TYR A 735 -14.79 -15.10 6.84
CA TYR A 735 -13.52 -15.55 6.24
C TYR A 735 -12.65 -14.38 5.74
N GLY A 736 -12.54 -13.29 6.50
CA GLY A 736 -11.75 -12.14 6.07
C GLY A 736 -10.25 -12.36 6.24
N SER A 737 -9.53 -12.66 5.14
CA SER A 737 -8.17 -12.13 4.97
C SER A 737 -8.27 -10.88 4.11
N LEU A 738 -7.44 -9.87 4.40
CA LEU A 738 -7.47 -8.60 3.69
C LEU A 738 -6.53 -8.64 2.48
N SER A 739 -6.91 -7.93 1.42
CA SER A 739 -5.97 -7.60 0.36
C SER A 739 -4.84 -6.73 0.91
N TYR A 740 -3.62 -6.95 0.41
CA TYR A 740 -2.49 -6.08 0.66
C TYR A 740 -1.78 -5.79 -0.66
N MET A 741 -1.25 -4.57 -0.78
CA MET A 741 -0.44 -4.17 -1.92
C MET A 741 0.99 -3.96 -1.45
N GLN A 742 1.94 -4.56 -2.16
CA GLN A 742 3.35 -4.53 -1.87
C GLN A 742 4.09 -3.93 -3.06
N ALA A 743 5.03 -3.04 -2.74
CA ALA A 743 5.98 -2.51 -3.69
C ALA A 743 7.26 -3.32 -3.62
N GLY A 744 7.69 -3.85 -4.76
CA GLY A 744 9.05 -4.31 -4.99
C GLY A 744 9.87 -3.24 -5.71
N PRO A 745 11.18 -3.46 -5.90
CA PRO A 745 12.09 -2.49 -6.52
C PRO A 745 11.75 -2.15 -7.98
N THR A 746 11.02 -3.01 -8.69
CA THR A 746 10.68 -2.84 -10.12
C THR A 746 9.26 -3.27 -10.46
N SER A 747 8.48 -3.70 -9.45
CA SER A 747 7.14 -4.20 -9.66
C SER A 747 6.24 -3.86 -8.48
N MET A 748 4.96 -3.68 -8.75
CA MET A 748 3.93 -3.63 -7.73
C MET A 748 3.14 -4.91 -7.76
N THR A 749 2.87 -5.48 -6.60
CA THR A 749 2.00 -6.64 -6.44
C THR A 749 0.82 -6.29 -5.55
N TRP A 750 -0.39 -6.60 -6.00
CA TRP A 750 -1.59 -6.53 -5.21
C TRP A 750 -2.09 -7.95 -4.95
N ARG A 751 -1.85 -8.44 -3.74
CA ARG A 751 -2.42 -9.70 -3.25
C ARG A 751 -3.79 -9.45 -2.67
N ARG A 752 -4.76 -10.22 -3.12
CA ARG A 752 -6.16 -10.07 -2.76
C ARG A 752 -6.56 -10.99 -1.61
N GLY A 753 -7.41 -10.50 -0.73
CA GLY A 753 -7.96 -11.22 0.41
C GLY A 753 -8.89 -12.36 -0.01
N SER A 754 -8.83 -13.48 0.68
CA SER A 754 -9.52 -14.73 0.35
C SER A 754 -11.06 -14.69 0.40
N ALA A 755 -11.65 -13.68 1.03
CA ALA A 755 -13.11 -13.44 1.01
C ALA A 755 -13.54 -12.35 0.02
N GLU A 756 -12.59 -11.75 -0.68
CA GLU A 756 -12.88 -10.74 -1.69
C GLU A 756 -13.26 -11.40 -3.03
N VAL A 757 -13.97 -10.66 -3.88
CA VAL A 757 -14.44 -11.20 -5.15
C VAL A 757 -13.29 -11.33 -6.13
N GLU A 758 -13.40 -12.36 -6.97
CA GLU A 758 -12.53 -12.54 -8.12
C GLU A 758 -12.57 -11.30 -9.03
N LEU A 759 -11.39 -10.70 -9.22
CA LEU A 759 -11.23 -9.59 -10.15
C LEU A 759 -11.00 -10.12 -11.55
N ASN A 760 -11.66 -9.51 -12.53
CA ASN A 760 -11.44 -9.80 -13.95
C ASN A 760 -10.35 -8.91 -14.57
N ARG A 761 -10.11 -7.75 -13.96
CA ARG A 761 -9.15 -6.74 -14.43
C ARG A 761 -8.59 -5.96 -13.25
N VAL A 762 -7.31 -5.63 -13.30
CA VAL A 762 -6.65 -4.70 -12.38
C VAL A 762 -5.87 -3.69 -13.18
N ILE A 763 -5.99 -2.41 -12.83
CA ILE A 763 -5.12 -1.37 -13.35
C ILE A 763 -4.29 -0.77 -12.23
N PHE A 764 -3.09 -0.32 -12.55
CA PHE A 764 -2.25 0.44 -11.64
C PHE A 764 -2.13 1.88 -12.12
N GLU A 765 -2.12 2.81 -11.18
CA GLU A 765 -1.93 4.24 -11.41
C GLU A 765 -0.98 4.82 -10.35
N ARG A 766 -0.31 5.91 -10.72
CA ARG A 766 0.63 6.64 -9.85
C ARG A 766 0.16 8.06 -9.58
N SER A 767 0.45 8.56 -8.39
CA SER A 767 0.22 9.95 -8.00
C SER A 767 1.36 10.45 -7.11
N ALA A 768 1.79 11.70 -7.29
CA ALA A 768 2.76 12.33 -6.39
C ALA A 768 2.10 12.92 -5.13
N ASP A 769 0.81 13.27 -5.21
CA ASP A 769 0.06 14.00 -4.19
C ASP A 769 -1.13 13.21 -3.61
N GLY A 770 -1.38 12.01 -4.11
CA GLY A 770 -2.51 11.15 -3.73
C GLY A 770 -3.85 11.60 -4.33
N VAL A 771 -3.88 12.68 -5.12
CA VAL A 771 -5.08 13.31 -5.67
C VAL A 771 -5.13 13.17 -7.18
N ASN A 772 -4.03 13.49 -7.86
CA ASN A 772 -3.91 13.45 -9.31
C ASN A 772 -3.24 12.15 -9.76
N TRP A 773 -3.96 11.32 -10.52
CA TRP A 773 -3.54 9.96 -10.85
C TRP A 773 -3.22 9.80 -12.32
N THR A 774 -2.07 9.19 -12.60
CA THR A 774 -1.56 8.85 -13.94
C THR A 774 -1.63 7.34 -14.14
N TYR A 775 -2.19 6.89 -15.25
CA TYR A 775 -2.26 5.46 -15.58
C TYR A 775 -0.87 4.87 -15.86
N LEU A 776 -0.55 3.75 -15.21
CA LEU A 776 0.72 3.03 -15.38
C LEU A 776 0.59 1.80 -16.27
N GLY A 777 -0.54 1.09 -16.20
CA GLY A 777 -0.76 -0.12 -16.98
C GLY A 777 -1.77 -1.09 -16.37
N GLU A 778 -2.06 -2.15 -17.11
CA GLU A 778 -2.84 -3.29 -16.63
C GLU A 778 -1.95 -4.22 -15.79
N GLY A 779 -2.47 -4.65 -14.64
CA GLY A 779 -1.87 -5.72 -13.88
C GLY A 779 -1.89 -7.04 -14.65
N THR A 780 -0.77 -7.74 -14.64
CA THR A 780 -0.62 -9.15 -15.02
C THR A 780 -0.81 -10.03 -13.79
N ARG A 781 -1.65 -11.06 -13.89
CA ARG A 781 -1.86 -11.99 -12.77
C ARG A 781 -0.64 -12.90 -12.64
N THR A 782 0.01 -12.91 -11.47
CA THR A 782 1.25 -13.69 -11.20
C THR A 782 1.00 -14.91 -10.32
N LEU A 783 0.05 -14.82 -9.39
CA LEU A 783 -0.40 -15.93 -8.54
C LEU A 783 -1.93 -15.92 -8.43
N TYR A 784 -2.51 -16.96 -7.83
CA TYR A 784 -3.96 -17.15 -7.74
C TYR A 784 -4.73 -15.93 -7.19
N SER A 785 -4.14 -15.21 -6.23
CA SER A 785 -4.70 -13.99 -5.63
C SER A 785 -3.87 -12.74 -5.91
N GLU A 786 -2.84 -12.79 -6.76
CA GLU A 786 -1.88 -11.69 -6.95
C GLU A 786 -1.94 -11.11 -8.36
N TRP A 787 -2.06 -9.79 -8.43
CA TRP A 787 -1.90 -9.01 -9.65
C TRP A 787 -0.63 -8.19 -9.55
N SER A 788 0.18 -8.20 -10.59
CA SER A 788 1.45 -7.47 -10.63
C SER A 788 1.56 -6.58 -11.85
N LEU A 789 2.19 -5.42 -11.71
CA LEU A 789 2.64 -4.63 -12.84
C LEU A 789 4.12 -4.34 -12.67
N ASN A 790 4.91 -4.62 -13.70
CA ASN A 790 6.25 -4.07 -13.80
C ASN A 790 6.12 -2.55 -13.95
N ILE A 791 6.68 -1.80 -13.01
CA ILE A 791 6.63 -0.35 -13.07
C ILE A 791 7.95 0.13 -13.67
N PRO A 792 7.96 0.59 -14.93
CA PRO A 792 9.09 1.35 -15.43
C PRO A 792 9.11 2.66 -14.63
N ASN A 793 10.26 3.00 -14.03
CA ASN A 793 10.46 4.13 -13.10
C ASN A 793 9.94 3.88 -11.67
N ALA A 794 10.45 2.84 -11.02
CA ALA A 794 10.24 2.60 -9.58
C ALA A 794 11.00 3.58 -8.67
N ASP A 795 11.63 4.61 -9.27
CA ASP A 795 12.61 5.48 -8.63
C ASP A 795 11.99 6.72 -7.97
N GLN A 796 10.66 6.89 -8.09
CA GLN A 796 9.93 8.02 -7.50
C GLN A 796 9.10 7.58 -6.30
N THR A 797 9.43 8.15 -5.14
CA THR A 797 8.57 8.14 -3.96
C THR A 797 7.19 8.70 -4.34
N SER A 798 6.18 7.83 -4.39
CA SER A 798 4.88 8.15 -4.95
C SER A 798 3.78 7.22 -4.42
N TYR A 799 2.53 7.68 -4.49
CA TYR A 799 1.38 6.83 -4.29
C TYR A 799 1.19 5.97 -5.52
N ILE A 800 0.98 4.69 -5.31
CA ILE A 800 0.46 3.78 -6.31
C ILE A 800 -0.92 3.33 -5.84
N ARG A 801 -1.87 3.23 -6.76
CA ARG A 801 -3.14 2.55 -6.51
C ARG A 801 -3.35 1.45 -7.53
N ALA A 802 -3.91 0.35 -7.06
CA ALA A 802 -4.48 -0.69 -7.88
C ALA A 802 -6.00 -0.57 -7.84
N ARG A 803 -6.66 -0.50 -9.01
CA ARG A 803 -8.12 -0.55 -9.12
C ARG A 803 -8.53 -1.86 -9.77
N GLY A 804 -9.26 -2.65 -8.98
CA GLY A 804 -9.77 -3.96 -9.30
C GLY A 804 -11.22 -3.90 -9.70
N PHE A 805 -11.56 -4.58 -10.77
CA PHE A 805 -12.91 -4.59 -11.32
C PHE A 805 -13.47 -6.00 -11.25
N HIS A 806 -14.66 -6.16 -10.66
CA HIS A 806 -15.34 -7.44 -10.54
C HIS A 806 -16.84 -7.33 -10.85
N GLY A 807 -17.50 -8.49 -10.87
CA GLY A 807 -18.81 -8.69 -11.46
C GLY A 807 -18.68 -9.48 -12.75
N ASP A 808 -19.76 -10.17 -13.10
CA ASP A 808 -19.92 -11.29 -14.01
C ASP A 808 -19.49 -11.05 -15.46
N PHE A 809 -18.34 -10.44 -15.75
CA PHE A 809 -17.98 -9.86 -17.04
C PHE A 809 -19.06 -8.86 -17.61
N SER A 810 -20.19 -8.64 -16.94
CA SER A 810 -21.33 -7.79 -17.32
C SER A 810 -21.16 -6.31 -17.11
N ASN A 811 -20.06 -5.85 -16.53
CA ASN A 811 -19.74 -4.44 -16.36
C ASN A 811 -20.77 -3.54 -15.62
N SER A 812 -21.82 -4.12 -15.04
CA SER A 812 -22.57 -3.53 -13.92
C SER A 812 -21.68 -3.54 -12.65
N ARG A 813 -20.55 -2.80 -12.66
CA ARG A 813 -19.38 -3.14 -11.81
C ARG A 813 -19.36 -2.48 -10.45
N SER A 814 -19.17 -3.34 -9.45
CA SER A 814 -18.48 -2.99 -8.23
C SER A 814 -16.96 -2.84 -8.48
N MET A 815 -16.33 -1.83 -7.89
CA MET A 815 -14.89 -1.54 -8.02
C MET A 815 -14.22 -1.61 -6.65
N TYR A 816 -13.08 -2.29 -6.59
CA TYR A 816 -12.16 -2.24 -5.47
C TYR A 816 -11.00 -1.32 -5.78
N GLU A 817 -10.53 -0.60 -4.79
CA GLU A 817 -9.32 0.20 -4.88
C GLU A 817 -8.44 -0.16 -3.69
N GLN A 818 -7.13 -0.29 -3.94
CA GLN A 818 -6.15 -0.34 -2.90
C GLN A 818 -5.00 0.59 -3.24
N MET A 819 -4.59 1.38 -2.26
CA MET A 819 -3.47 2.30 -2.35
C MET A 819 -2.31 1.77 -1.52
N ALA A 820 -1.10 2.05 -1.99
CA ALA A 820 0.13 1.87 -1.24
C ALA A 820 1.02 3.03 -1.59
N PHE A 821 1.76 3.50 -0.60
CA PHE A 821 2.81 4.45 -0.83
C PHE A 821 4.11 3.69 -1.05
N VAL A 822 4.77 3.98 -2.16
CA VAL A 822 6.08 3.41 -2.48
C VAL A 822 7.12 4.37 -1.90
N VAL A 823 7.74 3.98 -0.78
CA VAL A 823 8.88 4.69 -0.19
C VAL A 823 10.14 4.13 -0.82
N LYS A 824 10.96 4.97 -1.46
CA LYS A 824 12.35 4.59 -1.78
C LYS A 824 13.22 4.88 -0.53
N PRO A 825 14.10 3.96 -0.09
CA PRO A 825 15.19 4.34 0.80
C PRO A 825 16.02 5.46 0.14
N PRO A 826 16.64 6.36 0.91
CA PRO A 826 17.53 7.36 0.33
C PRO A 826 18.56 6.63 -0.53
N VAL A 827 18.62 7.07 -1.78
CA VAL A 827 19.54 6.53 -2.75
C VAL A 827 20.95 6.86 -2.27
N GLY A 828 21.82 5.87 -2.12
CA GLY A 828 23.24 6.14 -1.87
C GLY A 828 23.78 7.03 -3.00
N LYS A 829 24.64 8.00 -2.67
CA LYS A 829 25.24 8.87 -3.68
C LYS A 829 26.27 8.07 -4.46
N ALA A 830 25.96 7.68 -5.70
CA ALA A 830 26.92 7.07 -6.61
C ALA A 830 27.68 8.15 -7.38
N PRO A 831 29.02 8.03 -7.55
CA PRO A 831 29.75 8.96 -8.39
C PRO A 831 29.31 8.78 -9.86
N PHE A 832 29.23 9.87 -10.61
CA PHE A 832 28.81 9.85 -12.02
C PHE A 832 27.39 9.30 -12.25
N ASP A 833 26.48 9.48 -11.29
CA ASP A 833 25.03 9.30 -11.45
C ASP A 833 24.41 10.56 -12.08
N LEU A 834 24.23 10.60 -13.39
CA LEU A 834 23.71 11.77 -14.11
C LEU A 834 22.17 11.81 -14.16
N ASP A 835 21.47 10.71 -13.82
CA ASP A 835 20.01 10.65 -13.86
C ASP A 835 19.33 10.62 -12.47
N GLY A 836 20.11 10.39 -11.41
CA GLY A 836 19.72 10.42 -10.00
C GLY A 836 19.13 9.10 -9.51
N ASP A 837 19.43 7.97 -10.17
CA ASP A 837 18.86 6.67 -9.81
C ASP A 837 19.64 5.92 -8.72
N GLY A 838 20.85 6.38 -8.40
CA GLY A 838 21.77 5.78 -7.42
C GLY A 838 22.85 4.93 -8.00
N ARG A 839 23.06 4.99 -9.31
CA ARG A 839 24.06 4.19 -10.00
C ARG A 839 24.91 5.09 -10.86
N THR A 840 26.18 4.71 -11.01
CA THR A 840 27.07 5.31 -11.98
C THR A 840 26.55 5.03 -13.39
N ASP A 841 26.28 6.10 -14.15
CA ASP A 841 25.89 6.01 -15.54
C ASP A 841 27.10 5.72 -16.44
N ILE A 842 26.87 4.88 -17.45
CA ILE A 842 27.85 4.67 -18.52
C ILE A 842 27.93 5.93 -19.35
N SER A 843 29.05 6.64 -19.27
CA SER A 843 29.15 8.02 -19.73
C SER A 843 30.51 8.38 -20.33
N VAL A 844 30.50 9.23 -21.37
CA VAL A 844 31.70 9.69 -22.08
C VAL A 844 31.63 11.18 -22.44
N PHE A 845 32.79 11.82 -22.50
CA PHE A 845 33.01 13.12 -23.15
C PHE A 845 33.69 12.92 -24.51
N ARG A 846 33.13 13.51 -25.56
CA ARG A 846 33.67 13.52 -26.92
C ARG A 846 34.35 14.85 -27.19
N PRO A 847 35.70 14.89 -27.23
CA PRO A 847 36.42 16.17 -27.28
C PRO A 847 36.21 16.97 -28.56
N GLY A 848 36.12 16.32 -29.73
CA GLY A 848 36.01 17.00 -31.03
C GLY A 848 34.87 18.04 -31.09
N PRO A 849 33.61 17.65 -30.88
CA PRO A 849 32.45 18.53 -30.83
C PRO A 849 32.19 19.14 -29.42
N GLY A 850 32.85 18.67 -28.36
CA GLY A 850 32.56 19.08 -26.99
C GLY A 850 31.24 18.51 -26.46
N GLU A 851 30.96 17.23 -26.76
CA GLU A 851 29.71 16.58 -26.39
C GLU A 851 29.86 15.65 -25.18
N TRP A 852 28.86 15.67 -24.30
CA TRP A 852 28.71 14.78 -23.16
C TRP A 852 27.61 13.77 -23.48
N TRP A 853 27.93 12.49 -23.37
CA TRP A 853 27.01 11.39 -23.64
C TRP A 853 26.90 10.51 -22.41
N TYR A 854 25.68 10.12 -22.05
CA TYR A 854 25.47 9.11 -21.03
C TYR A 854 24.25 8.25 -21.33
N LEU A 855 24.36 6.99 -20.92
CA LEU A 855 23.30 6.00 -20.98
C LEU A 855 22.72 5.84 -19.58
N ARG A 856 21.45 6.23 -19.43
CA ARG A 856 20.72 6.20 -18.17
C ARG A 856 20.59 4.79 -17.61
N SER A 857 21.09 4.55 -16.41
CA SER A 857 20.93 3.29 -15.66
C SER A 857 19.47 2.97 -15.34
N SER A 858 18.62 4.00 -15.18
CA SER A 858 17.22 3.84 -14.79
C SER A 858 16.34 3.18 -15.87
N ASP A 859 16.55 3.52 -17.14
CA ASP A 859 15.69 3.10 -18.25
C ASP A 859 16.41 2.76 -19.56
N GLY A 860 17.74 2.84 -19.60
CA GLY A 860 18.55 2.61 -20.80
C GLY A 860 18.42 3.71 -21.86
N GLY A 861 17.84 4.86 -21.52
CA GLY A 861 17.70 5.99 -22.44
C GLY A 861 19.03 6.72 -22.65
N ASN A 862 19.35 7.01 -23.91
CA ASN A 862 20.57 7.72 -24.29
C ASN A 862 20.38 9.24 -24.28
N ARG A 863 21.35 9.99 -23.74
CA ARG A 863 21.35 11.46 -23.69
C ARG A 863 22.65 12.02 -24.22
N ALA A 864 22.57 13.16 -24.89
CA ALA A 864 23.71 13.89 -25.43
C ALA A 864 23.52 15.40 -25.27
N PHE A 865 24.56 16.10 -24.85
CA PHE A 865 24.57 17.56 -24.66
C PHE A 865 25.88 18.14 -25.17
N GLN A 866 25.85 19.31 -25.82
CA GLN A 866 27.06 20.02 -26.22
C GLN A 866 27.39 21.09 -25.18
N PHE A 867 28.50 20.95 -24.48
CA PHE A 867 28.92 21.87 -23.43
C PHE A 867 30.45 21.83 -23.24
N GLY A 868 31.13 22.91 -23.62
CA GLY A 868 32.59 23.00 -23.59
C GLY A 868 33.26 22.68 -24.92
N THR A 869 34.58 22.44 -24.88
CA THR A 869 35.45 22.21 -26.04
C THR A 869 36.46 21.10 -25.75
N GLY A 870 37.12 20.56 -26.79
CA GLY A 870 38.05 19.44 -26.63
C GLY A 870 39.32 19.71 -25.82
N THR A 871 39.62 20.97 -25.53
CA THR A 871 40.75 21.40 -24.68
C THR A 871 40.37 21.58 -23.21
N ASP A 872 39.07 21.54 -22.89
CA ASP A 872 38.59 21.66 -21.52
C ASP A 872 38.79 20.33 -20.76
N THR A 873 39.00 20.42 -19.44
CA THR A 873 39.15 19.26 -18.55
C THR A 873 37.80 18.94 -17.93
N ALA A 874 37.26 17.74 -18.17
CA ALA A 874 36.03 17.28 -17.53
C ALA A 874 36.20 17.16 -16.01
N VAL A 875 35.28 17.73 -15.24
CA VAL A 875 35.26 17.74 -13.77
C VAL A 875 33.84 17.50 -13.22
N PRO A 876 33.11 16.48 -13.71
CA PRO A 876 31.73 16.26 -13.31
C PRO A 876 31.64 15.87 -11.82
N ALA A 877 30.73 16.50 -11.10
CA ALA A 877 30.43 16.25 -9.69
C ALA A 877 29.07 16.90 -9.33
N ASP A 878 28.49 16.58 -8.18
CA ASP A 878 27.24 17.18 -7.71
C ASP A 878 27.51 18.53 -7.02
N PHE A 879 27.49 19.63 -7.78
CA PHE A 879 27.80 20.97 -7.27
C PHE A 879 26.58 21.67 -6.68
N THR A 880 25.36 21.22 -7.00
CA THR A 880 24.11 21.86 -6.55
C THR A 880 23.52 21.19 -5.30
N GLY A 881 23.89 19.94 -5.02
CA GLY A 881 23.41 19.13 -3.91
C GLY A 881 22.05 18.48 -4.17
N ASP A 882 21.68 18.32 -5.44
CA ASP A 882 20.40 17.73 -5.83
C ASP A 882 20.46 16.18 -5.93
N GLY A 883 21.64 15.61 -5.67
CA GLY A 883 21.90 14.18 -5.69
C GLY A 883 22.29 13.65 -7.07
N LYS A 884 22.45 14.51 -8.09
CA LYS A 884 22.92 14.13 -9.42
C LYS A 884 24.31 14.68 -9.68
N THR A 885 25.04 13.98 -10.54
CA THR A 885 26.31 14.47 -11.08
C THR A 885 26.02 15.54 -12.12
N ASP A 886 26.44 16.77 -11.83
CA ASP A 886 26.38 17.86 -12.80
C ASP A 886 27.47 17.71 -13.87
N ILE A 887 27.11 18.11 -15.09
CA ILE A 887 28.07 18.21 -16.19
C ILE A 887 28.92 19.46 -15.95
N ALA A 888 30.23 19.28 -15.80
CA ALA A 888 31.14 20.41 -15.54
C ALA A 888 32.50 20.25 -16.21
N PHE A 889 33.09 21.36 -16.62
CA PHE A 889 34.46 21.40 -17.11
C PHE A 889 35.26 22.56 -16.49
N TRP A 890 36.57 22.36 -16.37
CA TRP A 890 37.55 23.39 -16.03
C TRP A 890 38.37 23.74 -17.27
N ARG A 891 38.48 25.04 -17.57
CA ARG A 891 39.20 25.56 -18.74
C ARG A 891 40.63 25.96 -18.36
N PRO A 892 41.67 25.19 -18.77
CA PRO A 892 43.03 25.44 -18.31
C PRO A 892 43.61 26.78 -18.74
N ALA A 893 43.25 27.24 -19.94
CA ALA A 893 43.77 28.50 -20.49
C ALA A 893 43.39 29.74 -19.65
N ALA A 894 42.25 29.69 -18.95
CA ALA A 894 41.71 30.80 -18.17
C ALA A 894 41.64 30.52 -16.65
N GLY A 895 41.74 29.26 -16.22
CA GLY A 895 41.52 28.88 -14.83
C GLY A 895 40.04 29.03 -14.41
N GLU A 896 39.10 28.76 -15.33
CA GLU A 896 37.67 28.98 -15.12
C GLU A 896 36.89 27.66 -15.04
N TRP A 897 35.94 27.60 -14.11
CA TRP A 897 34.97 26.50 -13.97
C TRP A 897 33.68 26.86 -14.69
N TYR A 898 33.07 25.86 -15.33
CA TYR A 898 31.76 25.95 -15.96
C TYR A 898 30.93 24.75 -15.51
N ILE A 899 29.78 25.00 -14.89
CA ILE A 899 28.94 23.97 -14.27
C ILE A 899 27.53 24.09 -14.86
N LEU A 900 27.08 23.03 -15.54
CA LEU A 900 25.75 22.87 -16.09
C LEU A 900 24.87 22.13 -15.08
N ARG A 901 23.89 22.83 -14.54
CA ARG A 901 22.98 22.40 -13.48
C ARG A 901 22.04 21.31 -13.97
N SER A 902 22.02 20.18 -13.28
CA SER A 902 21.18 19.03 -13.65
C SER A 902 19.68 19.24 -13.37
N GLU A 903 19.32 20.16 -12.47
CA GLU A 903 17.93 20.46 -12.10
C GLU A 903 17.15 21.30 -13.13
N ASP A 904 17.85 22.13 -13.91
CA ASP A 904 17.21 23.09 -14.83
C ASP A 904 17.92 23.30 -16.17
N SER A 905 19.08 22.65 -16.39
CA SER A 905 19.90 22.78 -17.61
C SER A 905 20.44 24.19 -17.88
N THR A 906 20.47 25.08 -16.88
CA THR A 906 21.19 26.35 -16.94
C THR A 906 22.63 26.17 -16.46
N PHE A 907 23.54 27.09 -16.79
CA PHE A 907 24.93 27.00 -16.33
C PHE A 907 25.41 28.29 -15.68
N TYR A 908 26.41 28.14 -14.81
CA TYR A 908 27.17 29.25 -14.25
C TYR A 908 28.67 29.00 -14.39
N ALA A 909 29.46 30.08 -14.38
CA ALA A 909 30.90 30.01 -14.54
C ALA A 909 31.61 31.04 -13.65
N PHE A 910 32.82 30.70 -13.19
CA PHE A 910 33.63 31.57 -12.35
C PHE A 910 35.12 31.21 -12.41
N PRO A 911 36.03 32.18 -12.24
CA PRO A 911 37.46 31.92 -12.18
C PRO A 911 37.86 31.34 -10.82
N PHE A 912 38.47 30.16 -10.81
CA PHE A 912 39.08 29.56 -9.62
C PHE A 912 40.22 28.61 -10.03
N GLY A 913 41.45 29.03 -9.78
CA GLY A 913 42.67 28.34 -10.20
C GLY A 913 43.49 29.15 -11.20
N SER A 914 44.52 28.53 -11.77
CA SER A 914 45.44 29.12 -12.73
C SER A 914 45.92 28.08 -13.73
N ASN A 915 46.42 28.53 -14.89
CA ASN A 915 46.98 27.62 -15.90
C ASN A 915 48.11 26.77 -15.29
N GLY A 916 48.04 25.45 -15.49
CA GLY A 916 48.95 24.47 -14.89
C GLY A 916 48.48 23.87 -13.56
N ASP A 917 47.41 24.39 -12.96
CA ASP A 917 46.75 23.74 -11.82
C ASP A 917 45.98 22.49 -12.30
N ILE A 918 45.79 21.52 -11.39
CA ILE A 918 45.07 20.26 -11.64
C ILE A 918 43.74 20.31 -10.86
N PRO A 919 42.57 20.27 -11.52
CA PRO A 919 41.30 20.28 -10.82
C PRO A 919 41.01 18.93 -10.13
N ALA A 920 40.42 19.01 -8.94
CA ALA A 920 40.11 17.87 -8.08
C ALA A 920 38.88 18.18 -7.19
N PRO A 921 37.67 18.33 -7.76
CA PRO A 921 36.48 18.61 -6.98
C PRO A 921 36.10 17.44 -6.08
N ALA A 922 35.66 17.73 -4.86
CA ALA A 922 35.14 16.78 -3.86
C ALA A 922 34.42 17.56 -2.75
N ASP A 923 33.67 16.90 -1.88
CA ASP A 923 33.00 17.54 -0.73
C ASP A 923 33.96 17.63 0.46
N TYR A 924 34.73 18.71 0.58
CA TYR A 924 35.74 18.87 1.63
C TYR A 924 35.16 19.45 2.93
N ASP A 925 33.94 20.00 2.92
CA ASP A 925 33.32 20.62 4.09
C ASP A 925 32.14 19.83 4.69
N GLY A 926 31.66 18.80 3.98
CA GLY A 926 30.68 17.81 4.44
C GLY A 926 29.24 18.28 4.30
N ASP A 927 28.97 19.23 3.40
CA ASP A 927 27.63 19.77 3.18
C ASP A 927 26.79 19.01 2.15
N GLY A 928 27.36 17.95 1.58
CA GLY A 928 26.75 17.10 0.56
C GLY A 928 26.96 17.60 -0.86
N LYS A 929 27.67 18.72 -1.08
CA LYS A 929 27.98 19.28 -2.40
C LYS A 929 29.47 19.15 -2.69
N ALA A 930 29.81 19.02 -3.96
CA ALA A 930 31.19 19.09 -4.39
C ALA A 930 31.70 20.53 -4.30
N ASP A 931 32.83 20.71 -3.63
CA ASP A 931 33.60 21.95 -3.66
C ASP A 931 34.45 22.01 -4.92
N THR A 932 34.63 23.21 -5.46
CA THR A 932 35.65 23.43 -6.49
C THR A 932 37.02 23.50 -5.85
N ALA A 933 37.94 22.62 -6.28
CA ALA A 933 39.30 22.58 -5.78
C ALA A 933 40.33 22.36 -6.88
N VAL A 934 41.53 22.93 -6.68
CA VAL A 934 42.68 22.74 -7.55
C VAL A 934 43.95 22.46 -6.74
N PHE A 935 44.80 21.56 -7.26
CA PHE A 935 46.16 21.36 -6.78
C PHE A 935 47.15 22.08 -7.72
N ARG A 936 48.01 22.92 -7.15
CA ARG A 936 49.05 23.66 -7.88
C ARG A 936 50.39 22.93 -7.76
N PRO A 937 50.87 22.24 -8.82
CA PRO A 937 52.10 21.45 -8.74
C PRO A 937 53.36 22.31 -8.51
N SER A 938 53.38 23.53 -9.05
CA SER A 938 54.54 24.43 -8.95
C SER A 938 54.85 24.89 -7.52
N THR A 939 53.86 24.87 -6.63
CA THR A 939 54.01 25.25 -5.21
C THR A 939 53.61 24.13 -4.24
N SER A 940 53.16 22.98 -4.75
CA SER A 940 52.66 21.85 -3.94
C SER A 940 51.56 22.30 -2.96
N THR A 941 50.55 22.99 -3.49
CA THR A 941 49.52 23.64 -2.66
C THR A 941 48.12 23.36 -3.18
N TRP A 942 47.21 23.03 -2.27
CA TRP A 942 45.79 22.90 -2.53
C TRP A 942 45.05 24.21 -2.31
N PHE A 943 44.11 24.50 -3.18
CA PHE A 943 43.15 25.59 -3.06
C PHE A 943 41.75 24.98 -3.18
N VAL A 944 40.98 25.03 -2.09
CA VAL A 944 39.60 24.51 -2.02
C VAL A 944 38.67 25.68 -1.80
N ARG A 945 37.61 25.82 -2.60
CA ARG A 945 36.57 26.83 -2.40
C ARG A 945 35.29 26.12 -1.97
N ARG A 946 34.96 26.29 -0.68
CA ARG A 946 33.83 25.66 -0.02
C ARG A 946 32.49 26.05 -0.63
N SER A 947 31.61 25.09 -0.84
CA SER A 947 30.24 25.21 -1.33
C SER A 947 29.35 25.96 -0.32
N THR A 948 29.54 25.72 0.98
CA THR A 948 28.71 26.30 2.05
C THR A 948 28.76 27.83 2.13
N ASP A 949 29.94 28.42 1.93
CA ASP A 949 30.16 29.86 2.14
C ASP A 949 31.04 30.55 1.09
N ASN A 950 31.51 29.82 0.07
CA ASN A 950 32.44 30.29 -0.96
C ASN A 950 33.83 30.73 -0.45
N ALA A 951 34.20 30.41 0.80
CA ALA A 951 35.51 30.73 1.34
C ALA A 951 36.60 29.82 0.73
N ALA A 952 37.77 30.41 0.44
CA ALA A 952 38.93 29.66 -0.05
C ALA A 952 39.81 29.18 1.11
N VAL A 953 40.04 27.88 1.17
CA VAL A 953 40.98 27.21 2.08
C VAL A 953 42.25 26.89 1.30
N VAL A 954 43.41 27.23 1.87
CA VAL A 954 44.73 27.04 1.24
C VAL A 954 45.55 26.10 2.10
N THR A 955 45.92 24.95 1.53
CA THR A 955 46.61 23.87 2.26
C THR A 955 47.91 23.49 1.55
N PRO A 956 49.09 23.90 2.05
CA PRO A 956 50.38 23.42 1.54
C PRO A 956 50.56 21.94 1.88
N PHE A 957 50.43 21.05 0.88
CA PHE A 957 50.52 19.61 1.09
C PHE A 957 50.95 18.88 -0.18
N GLY A 958 51.98 18.04 -0.07
CA GLY A 958 52.62 17.32 -1.18
C GLY A 958 53.98 17.90 -1.59
N VAL A 959 54.56 17.35 -2.66
CA VAL A 959 55.79 17.86 -3.31
C VAL A 959 55.64 17.88 -4.84
N ALA A 960 56.61 18.48 -5.54
CA ALA A 960 56.62 18.54 -6.99
C ALA A 960 56.58 17.14 -7.63
N GLY A 961 55.62 16.92 -8.52
CA GLY A 961 55.39 15.64 -9.19
C GLY A 961 54.34 14.74 -8.53
N ASP A 962 53.83 15.11 -7.36
CA ASP A 962 52.70 14.42 -6.73
C ASP A 962 51.40 14.68 -7.52
N LYS A 963 50.48 13.71 -7.50
CA LYS A 963 49.17 13.76 -8.19
C LYS A 963 48.03 13.82 -7.17
N PRO A 964 47.00 14.66 -7.34
CA PRO A 964 45.88 14.78 -6.40
C PRO A 964 44.95 13.56 -6.43
N VAL A 965 44.60 13.01 -5.25
CA VAL A 965 43.72 11.83 -5.08
C VAL A 965 42.77 11.97 -3.87
N PRO A 966 41.98 13.04 -3.78
CA PRO A 966 41.13 13.28 -2.62
C PRO A 966 40.01 12.24 -2.51
N ALA A 967 39.73 11.79 -1.29
CA ALA A 967 38.63 10.89 -0.94
C ALA A 967 38.44 10.89 0.59
N ASP A 968 37.30 10.39 1.09
CA ASP A 968 37.05 10.26 2.54
C ASP A 968 37.74 9.00 3.11
N TYR A 969 39.02 9.08 3.48
CA TYR A 969 39.79 7.93 3.94
C TYR A 969 39.57 7.62 5.43
N ASP A 970 38.88 8.47 6.18
CA ASP A 970 38.64 8.27 7.62
C ASP A 970 37.17 8.03 8.01
N GLY A 971 36.24 8.30 7.10
CA GLY A 971 34.81 8.00 7.18
C GLY A 971 34.01 9.07 7.90
N ASP A 972 34.47 10.32 7.89
CA ASP A 972 33.79 11.44 8.58
C ASP A 972 32.78 12.18 7.69
N GLY A 973 32.63 11.75 6.43
CA GLY A 973 31.73 12.34 5.45
C GLY A 973 32.35 13.49 4.67
N LYS A 974 33.67 13.73 4.79
CA LYS A 974 34.41 14.77 4.05
C LYS A 974 35.55 14.16 3.26
N ALA A 975 35.84 14.75 2.10
CA ALA A 975 37.03 14.41 1.35
C ALA A 975 38.30 14.90 2.05
N ASP A 976 39.27 14.01 2.20
CA ASP A 976 40.60 14.33 2.69
C ASP A 976 41.46 14.95 1.59
N VAL A 977 42.34 15.89 1.99
CA VAL A 977 43.38 16.39 1.10
C VAL A 977 44.46 15.31 0.94
N ALA A 978 44.61 14.77 -0.28
CA ALA A 978 45.44 13.60 -0.51
C ALA A 978 46.21 13.62 -1.83
N VAL A 979 47.42 13.08 -1.83
CA VAL A 979 48.29 12.97 -3.01
C VAL A 979 48.93 11.59 -3.16
N PHE A 980 49.13 11.17 -4.41
CA PHE A 980 49.95 10.02 -4.78
C PHE A 980 51.28 10.50 -5.37
N ARG A 981 52.39 9.94 -4.88
CA ARG A 981 53.75 10.21 -5.34
C ARG A 981 54.25 9.09 -6.24
N PRO A 982 54.25 9.26 -7.57
CA PRO A 982 54.55 8.17 -8.49
C PRO A 982 55.96 7.61 -8.32
N GLY A 983 56.97 8.47 -8.21
CA GLY A 983 58.38 8.05 -8.15
C GLY A 983 58.71 7.08 -7.01
N ALA A 984 57.95 7.12 -5.92
CA ALA A 984 58.11 6.23 -4.76
C ALA A 984 56.93 5.27 -4.55
N GLY A 985 55.86 5.35 -5.35
CA GLY A 985 54.63 4.58 -5.15
C GLY A 985 53.97 4.85 -3.80
N GLN A 986 53.97 6.10 -3.33
CA GLN A 986 53.51 6.45 -1.98
C GLN A 986 52.19 7.22 -2.00
N TRP A 987 51.30 6.90 -1.06
CA TRP A 987 50.07 7.63 -0.77
C TRP A 987 50.28 8.51 0.45
N TRP A 988 49.74 9.73 0.40
CA TRP A 988 49.79 10.72 1.48
C TRP A 988 48.42 11.37 1.62
N TYR A 989 47.86 11.46 2.82
CA TYR A 989 46.61 12.20 3.05
C TYR A 989 46.57 12.86 4.43
N LEU A 990 45.88 14.00 4.51
CA LEU A 990 45.55 14.72 5.73
C LEU A 990 44.10 14.43 6.10
N ARG A 991 43.89 13.82 7.27
CA ARG A 991 42.55 13.53 7.79
C ARG A 991 41.77 14.81 8.07
N SER A 992 40.57 14.91 7.53
CA SER A 992 39.59 15.98 7.77
C SER A 992 39.17 16.06 9.24
N SER A 993 39.06 14.92 9.91
CA SER A 993 38.56 14.82 11.29
C SER A 993 39.51 15.38 12.36
N ASP A 994 40.82 15.22 12.18
CA ASP A 994 41.84 15.58 13.18
C ASP A 994 43.10 16.29 12.64
N GLY A 995 43.23 16.44 11.32
CA GLY A 995 44.38 17.05 10.66
C GLY A 995 45.65 16.19 10.63
N SER A 996 45.57 14.91 11.04
CA SER A 996 46.74 14.03 11.09
C SER A 996 47.21 13.60 9.69
N ASN A 997 48.53 13.60 9.49
CA ASN A 997 49.16 13.20 8.25
C ASN A 997 49.43 11.69 8.23
N ARG A 998 48.99 11.01 7.16
CA ARG A 998 49.20 9.57 6.92
C ARG A 998 50.02 9.38 5.65
N ALA A 999 50.97 8.44 5.68
CA ALA A 999 51.83 8.12 4.55
C ALA A 999 52.21 6.65 4.53
N PHE A 1000 52.15 6.01 3.36
CA PHE A 1000 52.60 4.63 3.16
C PHE A 1000 52.89 4.32 1.70
N ALA A 1001 53.63 3.24 1.44
CA ALA A 1001 53.96 2.78 0.08
C ALA A 1001 52.95 1.72 -0.37
N PHE A 1002 52.26 1.98 -1.47
CA PHE A 1002 51.34 1.02 -2.10
C PHE A 1002 51.16 1.38 -3.59
N GLY A 1003 51.86 0.65 -4.48
CA GLY A 1003 51.85 0.90 -5.93
C GLY A 1003 53.23 1.26 -6.49
N SER A 1004 53.25 1.72 -7.74
CA SER A 1004 54.44 2.06 -8.51
C SER A 1004 54.22 3.29 -9.41
N ALA A 1005 55.28 3.79 -10.04
CA ALA A 1005 55.23 5.03 -10.83
C ALA A 1005 54.30 5.00 -12.05
N THR A 1006 53.97 3.82 -12.56
CA THR A 1006 53.13 3.63 -13.75
C THR A 1006 51.69 3.22 -13.42
N ASP A 1007 51.39 2.99 -12.14
CA ASP A 1007 50.04 2.61 -11.71
C ASP A 1007 49.12 3.85 -11.73
N LEU A 1008 47.84 3.61 -12.05
CA LEU A 1008 46.79 4.63 -12.13
C LEU A 1008 45.92 4.58 -10.87
N THR A 1009 45.74 5.71 -10.20
CA THR A 1009 45.03 5.75 -8.89
C THR A 1009 43.51 5.76 -9.05
N VAL A 1010 42.82 4.94 -8.26
CA VAL A 1010 41.35 4.75 -8.30
C VAL A 1010 40.74 4.59 -6.89
N PRO A 1011 40.99 5.52 -5.94
CA PRO A 1011 40.46 5.39 -4.59
C PRO A 1011 38.91 5.38 -4.57
N GLY A 1012 38.33 4.69 -3.59
CA GLY A 1012 36.88 4.53 -3.46
C GLY A 1012 36.52 3.43 -2.46
N ASP A 1013 35.27 3.35 -2.00
CA ASP A 1013 34.84 2.32 -1.05
C ASP A 1013 34.50 1.00 -1.79
N TYR A 1014 35.47 0.10 -1.93
CA TYR A 1014 35.26 -1.19 -2.59
C TYR A 1014 34.75 -2.26 -1.62
N THR A 1015 34.88 -2.05 -0.30
CA THR A 1015 34.48 -3.02 0.73
C THR A 1015 33.06 -2.78 1.25
N GLY A 1016 32.55 -1.55 1.15
CA GLY A 1016 31.25 -1.09 1.63
C GLY A 1016 31.25 -0.73 3.12
N ASP A 1017 32.40 -0.31 3.66
CA ASP A 1017 32.54 0.03 5.08
C ASP A 1017 32.29 1.52 5.39
N GLY A 1018 32.02 2.31 4.35
CA GLY A 1018 31.77 3.75 4.43
C GLY A 1018 33.04 4.60 4.36
N LYS A 1019 34.20 4.01 4.03
CA LYS A 1019 35.48 4.72 3.86
C LYS A 1019 36.05 4.45 2.49
N ALA A 1020 36.77 5.42 1.93
CA ALA A 1020 37.55 5.19 0.74
C ALA A 1020 38.71 4.22 1.01
N ASP A 1021 38.78 3.14 0.26
CA ASP A 1021 39.95 2.29 0.16
C ASP A 1021 41.02 2.94 -0.72
N VAL A 1022 42.27 2.64 -0.42
CA VAL A 1022 43.38 3.01 -1.31
C VAL A 1022 43.50 1.96 -2.41
N ALA A 1023 43.34 2.38 -3.66
CA ALA A 1023 43.36 1.46 -4.79
C ALA A 1023 44.06 2.01 -6.03
N TYR A 1024 44.62 1.11 -6.83
CA TYR A 1024 45.21 1.43 -8.13
C TYR A 1024 44.94 0.35 -9.18
N PHE A 1025 44.90 0.77 -10.44
CA PHE A 1025 44.88 -0.09 -11.63
C PHE A 1025 46.26 -0.10 -12.27
N ARG A 1026 46.77 -1.29 -12.63
CA ARG A 1026 48.07 -1.47 -13.29
C ARG A 1026 47.91 -1.65 -14.80
N PRO A 1027 48.23 -0.66 -15.64
CA PRO A 1027 47.97 -0.74 -17.08
C PRO A 1027 48.77 -1.82 -17.81
N SER A 1028 49.93 -2.22 -17.27
CA SER A 1028 50.77 -3.25 -17.89
C SER A 1028 50.18 -4.66 -17.78
N THR A 1029 49.38 -4.92 -16.74
CA THR A 1029 48.80 -6.26 -16.47
C THR A 1029 47.28 -6.29 -16.52
N GLY A 1030 46.59 -5.14 -16.42
CA GLY A 1030 45.14 -5.09 -16.34
C GLY A 1030 44.59 -5.47 -14.95
N GLU A 1031 45.42 -5.39 -13.91
CA GLU A 1031 45.08 -5.80 -12.55
C GLU A 1031 44.69 -4.60 -11.67
N TRP A 1032 43.70 -4.81 -10.82
CA TRP A 1032 43.30 -3.91 -9.75
C TRP A 1032 43.90 -4.37 -8.44
N TYR A 1033 44.33 -3.42 -7.62
CA TYR A 1033 44.84 -3.65 -6.26
C TYR A 1033 44.10 -2.73 -5.30
N VAL A 1034 43.52 -3.30 -4.25
CA VAL A 1034 42.72 -2.59 -3.25
C VAL A 1034 43.29 -2.87 -1.86
N LEU A 1035 43.72 -1.82 -1.17
CA LEU A 1035 44.14 -1.83 0.22
C LEU A 1035 42.95 -1.41 1.11
N ARG A 1036 42.49 -2.37 1.90
CA ARG A 1036 41.28 -2.32 2.72
C ARG A 1036 41.42 -1.33 3.88
N SER A 1037 40.44 -0.43 4.01
CA SER A 1037 40.37 0.60 5.05
C SER A 1037 40.18 0.01 6.46
N GLU A 1038 39.51 -1.13 6.58
CA GLU A 1038 39.10 -1.74 7.86
C GLU A 1038 40.25 -2.43 8.60
N ASP A 1039 41.25 -2.95 7.88
CA ASP A 1039 42.32 -3.77 8.46
C ASP A 1039 43.71 -3.60 7.82
N SER A 1040 43.85 -2.76 6.78
CA SER A 1040 45.11 -2.54 6.04
C SER A 1040 45.68 -3.79 5.33
N SER A 1041 44.89 -4.85 5.15
CA SER A 1041 45.22 -5.94 4.22
C SER A 1041 44.90 -5.52 2.77
N PHE A 1042 45.46 -6.21 1.77
CA PHE A 1042 45.13 -5.92 0.37
C PHE A 1042 44.77 -7.18 -0.40
N TYR A 1043 43.97 -7.00 -1.45
CA TYR A 1043 43.69 -8.02 -2.45
C TYR A 1043 43.89 -7.45 -3.85
N ALA A 1044 44.07 -8.35 -4.82
CA ALA A 1044 44.28 -7.99 -6.21
C ALA A 1044 43.53 -8.95 -7.14
N PHE A 1045 43.03 -8.44 -8.25
CA PHE A 1045 42.26 -9.23 -9.22
C PHE A 1045 42.42 -8.70 -10.65
N PRO A 1046 42.43 -9.59 -11.67
CA PRO A 1046 42.57 -9.19 -13.06
C PRO A 1046 41.21 -8.78 -13.65
N TRP A 1047 41.02 -7.48 -13.89
CA TRP A 1047 39.81 -6.95 -14.52
C TRP A 1047 40.12 -5.79 -15.47
N GLY A 1048 40.73 -6.14 -16.60
CA GLY A 1048 41.10 -5.20 -17.65
C GLY A 1048 42.16 -5.79 -18.57
N ALA A 1049 42.59 -4.99 -19.54
CA ALA A 1049 43.67 -5.32 -20.47
C ALA A 1049 44.57 -4.10 -20.70
N ASN A 1050 45.74 -4.34 -21.30
CA ASN A 1050 46.62 -3.25 -21.73
C ASN A 1050 45.91 -2.33 -22.73
N GLY A 1051 45.92 -1.03 -22.45
CA GLY A 1051 45.25 0.00 -23.24
C GLY A 1051 43.80 0.30 -22.82
N ASP A 1052 43.25 -0.43 -21.85
CA ASP A 1052 41.98 -0.08 -21.24
C ASP A 1052 42.13 1.13 -20.29
N LEU A 1053 41.08 1.95 -20.22
CA LEU A 1053 40.98 3.09 -19.31
C LEU A 1053 40.12 2.70 -18.09
N PRO A 1054 40.64 2.74 -16.85
CA PRO A 1054 39.85 2.40 -15.66
C PRO A 1054 38.79 3.47 -15.40
N ALA A 1055 37.60 3.02 -15.01
CA ALA A 1055 36.40 3.84 -14.84
C ALA A 1055 35.64 3.38 -13.59
N PRO A 1056 36.22 3.53 -12.38
CA PRO A 1056 35.56 3.08 -11.15
C PRO A 1056 34.23 3.81 -10.90
N GLY A 1057 33.22 3.10 -10.40
CA GLY A 1057 31.90 3.65 -10.07
C GLY A 1057 31.00 2.58 -9.45
N ASP A 1058 29.87 2.96 -8.86
CA ASP A 1058 28.86 2.05 -8.31
C ASP A 1058 27.80 1.74 -9.38
N TYR A 1059 28.02 0.72 -10.20
CA TYR A 1059 27.18 0.45 -11.38
C TYR A 1059 25.94 -0.40 -11.07
N ASP A 1060 25.79 -0.92 -9.85
CA ASP A 1060 24.59 -1.65 -9.42
C ASP A 1060 23.81 -1.03 -8.25
N GLY A 1061 24.36 0.01 -7.63
CA GLY A 1061 23.73 0.85 -6.62
C GLY A 1061 23.75 0.21 -5.23
N ASP A 1062 24.75 -0.63 -4.96
CA ASP A 1062 24.89 -1.30 -3.67
C ASP A 1062 25.69 -0.50 -2.63
N GLY A 1063 26.16 0.69 -3.02
CA GLY A 1063 26.98 1.58 -2.20
C GLY A 1063 28.47 1.26 -2.26
N LYS A 1064 28.91 0.35 -3.12
CA LYS A 1064 30.33 0.01 -3.33
C LYS A 1064 30.81 0.46 -4.69
N ILE A 1065 32.09 0.78 -4.76
CA ILE A 1065 32.76 1.02 -6.04
C ILE A 1065 33.06 -0.31 -6.72
N ASP A 1066 32.57 -0.45 -7.94
CA ASP A 1066 32.87 -1.54 -8.84
C ASP A 1066 34.11 -1.22 -9.69
N ALA A 1067 34.90 -2.27 -9.95
CA ALA A 1067 35.97 -2.19 -10.94
C ALA A 1067 35.37 -2.21 -12.36
N ALA A 1068 35.52 -1.12 -13.10
CA ALA A 1068 35.15 -1.06 -14.50
C ALA A 1068 36.24 -0.49 -15.40
N VAL A 1069 36.22 -0.88 -16.67
CA VAL A 1069 37.14 -0.39 -17.68
C VAL A 1069 36.42 -0.05 -18.98
N PHE A 1070 36.87 1.00 -19.66
CA PHE A 1070 36.50 1.33 -21.03
C PHE A 1070 37.65 0.99 -21.98
N ARG A 1071 37.35 0.25 -23.05
CA ARG A 1071 38.31 -0.17 -24.06
C ARG A 1071 38.21 0.74 -25.30
N PRO A 1072 39.16 1.66 -25.53
CA PRO A 1072 39.04 2.64 -26.62
C PRO A 1072 39.12 2.04 -28.02
N SER A 1073 39.71 0.84 -28.17
CA SER A 1073 39.89 0.18 -29.46
C SER A 1073 38.57 -0.34 -30.07
N ASN A 1074 37.53 -0.56 -29.26
CA ASN A 1074 36.22 -1.04 -29.73
C ASN A 1074 35.02 -0.40 -29.03
N SER A 1075 35.26 0.58 -28.16
CA SER A 1075 34.22 1.30 -27.40
C SER A 1075 33.39 0.42 -26.48
N ASN A 1076 33.97 -0.67 -25.96
CA ASN A 1076 33.32 -1.53 -25.00
C ASN A 1076 33.65 -1.13 -23.56
N TRP A 1077 32.61 -1.18 -22.73
CA TRP A 1077 32.65 -1.08 -21.27
C TRP A 1077 32.58 -2.48 -20.67
N PHE A 1078 33.38 -2.70 -19.63
CA PHE A 1078 33.38 -3.91 -18.82
C PHE A 1078 33.33 -3.51 -17.35
N ALA A 1079 32.22 -3.74 -16.66
CA ALA A 1079 32.05 -3.45 -15.23
C ALA A 1079 31.86 -4.75 -14.45
N LEU A 1080 32.65 -4.94 -13.37
CA LEU A 1080 32.51 -6.06 -12.45
C LEU A 1080 31.61 -5.65 -11.28
N ARG A 1081 30.29 -5.77 -11.46
CA ARG A 1081 29.32 -5.32 -10.46
C ARG A 1081 29.29 -6.26 -9.25
N SER A 1082 29.47 -5.69 -8.07
CA SER A 1082 29.63 -6.33 -6.76
C SER A 1082 28.49 -7.30 -6.42
N THR A 1083 27.24 -6.98 -6.78
CA THR A 1083 26.04 -7.77 -6.48
C THR A 1083 25.27 -8.21 -7.74
N ALA A 1084 25.47 -7.55 -8.88
CA ALA A 1084 24.73 -7.80 -10.12
C ALA A 1084 25.51 -8.57 -11.20
N GLY A 1085 26.74 -9.03 -10.92
CA GLY A 1085 27.59 -9.74 -11.87
C GLY A 1085 28.09 -8.86 -13.03
N PRO A 1086 28.90 -9.38 -13.97
CA PRO A 1086 29.59 -8.54 -14.94
C PRO A 1086 28.65 -7.91 -15.98
N LEU A 1087 28.88 -6.64 -16.28
CA LEU A 1087 28.26 -5.88 -17.36
C LEU A 1087 29.25 -5.74 -18.52
N ILE A 1088 28.79 -6.05 -19.73
CA ILE A 1088 29.52 -5.79 -20.99
C ILE A 1088 28.59 -5.01 -21.90
N LEU A 1089 29.02 -3.82 -22.31
CA LEU A 1089 28.19 -2.90 -23.09
C LEU A 1089 29.05 -2.12 -24.08
N GLN A 1090 28.59 -1.96 -25.32
CA GLN A 1090 29.22 -1.05 -26.26
C GLN A 1090 28.57 0.33 -26.17
N PHE A 1091 29.34 1.36 -25.81
CA PHE A 1091 28.86 2.75 -25.73
C PHE A 1091 29.99 3.75 -25.95
N GLY A 1092 29.73 4.75 -26.80
CA GLY A 1092 30.73 5.72 -27.26
C GLY A 1092 31.39 5.31 -28.59
N ILE A 1093 32.38 6.10 -29.01
CA ILE A 1093 33.18 5.89 -30.22
C ILE A 1093 34.68 6.03 -29.94
N ASN A 1094 35.53 5.75 -30.93
CA ASN A 1094 36.98 5.94 -30.79
C ASN A 1094 37.30 7.42 -30.55
N GLY A 1095 38.12 7.70 -29.54
CA GLY A 1095 38.49 9.07 -29.13
C GLY A 1095 37.62 9.67 -28.03
N ASP A 1096 36.51 9.00 -27.66
CA ASP A 1096 35.72 9.37 -26.48
C ASP A 1096 36.51 9.11 -25.18
N ARG A 1097 36.30 9.96 -24.17
CA ARG A 1097 36.91 9.86 -22.84
C ARG A 1097 35.83 9.44 -21.82
N PRO A 1098 35.96 8.31 -21.12
CA PRO A 1098 34.98 7.90 -20.11
C PRO A 1098 34.95 8.89 -18.94
N LEU A 1099 33.77 9.34 -18.52
CA LEU A 1099 33.66 10.32 -17.43
C LEU A 1099 34.16 9.77 -16.08
N PRO A 1100 33.89 8.50 -15.71
CA PRO A 1100 34.41 7.94 -14.46
C PRO A 1100 35.94 7.85 -14.40
N ASN A 1101 36.63 8.04 -15.52
CA ASN A 1101 38.09 8.13 -15.58
C ASN A 1101 38.62 9.55 -15.30
N ALA A 1102 37.77 10.58 -15.22
CA ALA A 1102 38.18 12.00 -15.16
C ALA A 1102 39.11 12.34 -13.98
N PHE A 1103 39.03 11.58 -12.89
CA PHE A 1103 39.85 11.77 -11.68
C PHE A 1103 40.90 10.68 -11.48
N VAL A 1104 41.04 9.76 -12.44
CA VAL A 1104 42.14 8.81 -12.45
C VAL A 1104 43.43 9.54 -12.80
N ARG A 1105 44.52 9.20 -12.12
CA ARG A 1105 45.79 9.93 -12.20
C ARG A 1105 46.98 9.04 -12.43
#